data_AF-A0A1G4SA76-F1
#
_entry.id   AF-A0A1G4SA76-F1
#
_cell.length_a   1.000
_cell.length_b   1.000
_cell.length_c   1.000
_cell.angle_alpha   90.00
_cell.angle_beta   90.00
_cell.angle_gamma   90.00
#
_symmetry.space_group_name_H-M   'P 1'
#
loop_
_entity.id
_entity.type
_entity.pdbx_description
1 polymer ?
#
loop_
_entity_poly.entity_id
_entity_poly.type
_entity_poly.pdbx_seq_one_letter_code
_entity_poly.pdbx_strand_id
1 'polypeptide(L)'
;MNWDEQMLLWNQAAVRILDIRYKVLWEGQDLLSYQLPANIFLFVVSGSAYLRIDERKCYLKRHHLLHAGKGMNVDIMPAKHEFSFYLVYYKAVLPTSMASFVANRLIVQAQPFGLFYHVILPEPGLVHRQFRRMYEEWQQSGVLAQVLMKSMLFEFIYELFSQLQNSKDRGSPSDLVAYALRYIHEHYTEAVTMDQLADLLGCSSSYMYRLFKAETGKSPNDYIIGIRMEQARQYLLTTQLNLREIARSVGYSDVYYFSRLFKKQFGVSPLQSRKRESENNALHLNPLNTSRSSIVPPMPLSYNHNVNENDYHDEGEMQLISNNRPKSSMTALVMLCLSLLISACQAGNNNVRSESKGSTESSSTTRIYKHKYGETQIPAKPKRVVTAYHLGHMLALGVRPLGAATYILQYSKSTMDTTGVVDLGAPLNLELIANLEPDLIILIDAYLEPSGGYEGFNKIAPTVVLEANQDPVKDIRLIGDLLNKQEEAKQWITQFEDKIAQTKKRVKQMFGPDETFTILNVRSEKARMIYRDRNMGGNILYTYWGLKPQEKVLEDVINGIDDESSYLNITEEAIPEYVGDHLIVAAASSAQDSVDKLMASGLWKNLDAVKNNHVYRIDFDQFLFNDPIFAMKQVDVLADVLTKNR
;
A
#
# COMPACT_ATOMS: atom_id res chain seq x y z
N MET A 1 -12.80 12.36 -24.15
CA MET A 1 -14.26 12.11 -24.23
C MET A 1 -14.96 13.45 -24.37
N ASN A 2 -15.82 13.60 -25.38
CA ASN A 2 -16.63 14.82 -25.53
C ASN A 2 -17.94 14.64 -24.75
N TRP A 3 -18.10 15.38 -23.64
CA TRP A 3 -19.26 15.25 -22.76
C TRP A 3 -20.54 15.83 -23.38
N ASP A 4 -20.40 16.82 -24.26
CA ASP A 4 -21.54 17.46 -24.93
C ASP A 4 -22.23 16.49 -25.91
N GLU A 5 -21.43 15.67 -26.60
CA GLU A 5 -21.92 14.58 -27.44
C GLU A 5 -22.65 13.50 -26.64
N GLN A 6 -22.18 13.20 -25.42
CA GLN A 6 -22.86 12.26 -24.52
C GLN A 6 -24.19 12.82 -24.00
N MET A 7 -24.25 14.09 -23.62
CA MET A 7 -25.51 14.74 -23.22
C MET A 7 -26.55 14.74 -24.35
N LEU A 8 -26.13 14.97 -25.60
CA LEU A 8 -27.00 14.88 -26.77
C LEU A 8 -27.60 13.48 -26.94
N LEU A 9 -26.81 12.42 -26.71
CA LEU A 9 -27.29 11.04 -26.74
C LEU A 9 -28.30 10.75 -25.61
N TRP A 10 -27.98 11.18 -24.38
CA TRP A 10 -28.85 10.98 -23.22
C TRP A 10 -30.17 11.72 -23.34
N ASN A 11 -30.19 12.93 -23.91
CA ASN A 11 -31.41 13.69 -24.15
C ASN A 11 -32.41 12.97 -25.08
N GLN A 12 -31.92 12.07 -25.93
CA GLN A 12 -32.74 11.30 -26.88
C GLN A 12 -32.96 9.84 -26.44
N ALA A 13 -32.44 9.45 -25.28
CA ALA A 13 -32.44 8.06 -24.84
C ALA A 13 -33.78 7.62 -24.25
N ALA A 14 -34.28 6.47 -24.70
CA ALA A 14 -35.31 5.73 -23.97
C ALA A 14 -34.61 4.81 -22.95
N VAL A 15 -34.83 5.05 -21.66
CA VAL A 15 -34.11 4.38 -20.58
C VAL A 15 -35.04 3.52 -19.71
N ARG A 16 -34.51 2.38 -19.27
CA ARG A 16 -35.14 1.46 -18.31
C ARG A 16 -34.13 1.04 -17.26
N ILE A 17 -34.41 1.34 -16.00
CA ILE A 17 -33.69 0.75 -14.86
C ILE A 17 -34.12 -0.70 -14.73
N LEU A 18 -33.15 -1.60 -14.59
CA LEU A 18 -33.39 -3.03 -14.42
C LEU A 18 -33.30 -3.44 -12.96
N ASP A 19 -32.34 -2.88 -12.23
CA ASP A 19 -32.05 -3.29 -10.86
C ASP A 19 -31.20 -2.23 -10.15
N ILE A 20 -31.36 -2.10 -8.84
CA ILE A 20 -30.55 -1.24 -7.98
C ILE A 20 -30.16 -2.01 -6.73
N ARG A 21 -28.85 -2.10 -6.49
CA ARG A 21 -28.30 -2.85 -5.36
C ARG A 21 -27.43 -1.96 -4.51
N TYR A 22 -27.44 -2.23 -3.22
CA TYR A 22 -26.38 -1.84 -2.32
C TYR A 22 -25.60 -3.11 -1.96
N LYS A 23 -24.29 -3.09 -2.13
CA LYS A 23 -23.42 -4.22 -1.77
C LYS A 23 -22.34 -3.76 -0.81
N VAL A 24 -21.98 -4.65 0.09
CA VAL A 24 -20.79 -4.56 0.93
C VAL A 24 -19.98 -5.81 0.63
N LEU A 25 -18.74 -5.62 0.16
CA LEU A 25 -17.74 -6.66 0.01
C LEU A 25 -16.74 -6.51 1.15
N TRP A 26 -16.30 -7.62 1.70
CA TRP A 26 -15.26 -7.64 2.72
C TRP A 26 -13.96 -8.14 2.09
N GLU A 27 -12.84 -7.87 2.74
CA GLU A 27 -11.53 -8.41 2.34
C GLU A 27 -11.60 -9.94 2.11
N GLY A 28 -11.18 -10.38 0.92
CA GLY A 28 -11.30 -11.77 0.46
C GLY A 28 -12.65 -12.16 -0.17
N GLN A 29 -13.66 -11.28 -0.18
CA GLN A 29 -14.90 -11.47 -0.94
C GLN A 29 -14.82 -10.81 -2.31
N ASP A 30 -13.93 -11.34 -3.14
CA ASP A 30 -13.73 -10.82 -4.49
C ASP A 30 -14.94 -11.15 -5.37
N LEU A 31 -15.40 -10.15 -6.13
CA LEU A 31 -16.32 -10.39 -7.23
C LEU A 31 -15.45 -10.62 -8.47
N LEU A 32 -15.28 -11.86 -8.92
CA LEU A 32 -14.43 -12.21 -10.05
C LEU A 32 -15.23 -12.66 -11.27
N SER A 33 -14.72 -12.32 -12.45
CA SER A 33 -15.23 -12.63 -13.79
C SER A 33 -16.73 -12.34 -13.96
N TYR A 34 -17.22 -11.25 -13.36
CA TYR A 34 -18.64 -10.91 -13.46
C TYR A 34 -18.93 -10.22 -14.79
N GLN A 35 -19.47 -10.97 -15.74
CA GLN A 35 -19.90 -10.40 -17.02
C GLN A 35 -21.18 -9.58 -16.82
N LEU A 36 -21.12 -8.30 -17.20
CA LEU A 36 -22.22 -7.38 -16.97
C LEU A 36 -23.44 -7.70 -17.85
N PRO A 37 -24.61 -8.03 -17.27
CA PRO A 37 -25.82 -8.32 -18.04
C PRO A 37 -26.47 -7.08 -18.67
N ALA A 38 -26.11 -5.89 -18.17
CA ALA A 38 -26.59 -4.59 -18.62
C ALA A 38 -25.56 -3.49 -18.28
N ASN A 39 -25.79 -2.26 -18.72
CA ASN A 39 -24.93 -1.13 -18.36
C ASN A 39 -25.07 -0.84 -16.86
N ILE A 40 -23.97 -0.41 -16.24
CA ILE A 40 -23.94 -0.11 -14.80
C ILE A 40 -23.40 1.27 -14.51
N PHE A 41 -23.97 1.88 -13.47
CA PHE A 41 -23.26 2.87 -12.66
C PHE A 41 -22.93 2.26 -11.30
N LEU A 42 -21.68 2.38 -10.88
CA LEU A 42 -21.18 1.96 -9.57
C LEU A 42 -20.71 3.20 -8.81
N PHE A 43 -21.29 3.44 -7.64
CA PHE A 43 -20.90 4.56 -6.78
C PHE A 43 -20.38 4.04 -5.44
N VAL A 44 -19.13 4.36 -5.10
CA VAL A 44 -18.45 3.87 -3.89
C VAL A 44 -18.86 4.68 -2.67
N VAL A 45 -19.40 4.00 -1.67
CA VAL A 45 -19.89 4.57 -0.41
C VAL A 45 -18.82 4.52 0.67
N SER A 46 -18.15 3.38 0.87
CA SER A 46 -17.04 3.22 1.82
C SER A 46 -15.99 2.25 1.30
N GLY A 47 -14.78 2.35 1.83
CA GLY A 47 -13.66 1.47 1.50
C GLY A 47 -12.92 1.81 0.22
N SER A 48 -12.10 0.85 -0.19
CA SER A 48 -11.36 0.90 -1.45
C SER A 48 -11.27 -0.50 -2.07
N ALA A 49 -11.17 -0.55 -3.39
CA ALA A 49 -11.06 -1.79 -4.14
C ALA A 49 -10.22 -1.60 -5.40
N TYR A 50 -9.45 -2.62 -5.76
CA TYR A 50 -8.90 -2.77 -7.09
C TYR A 50 -9.99 -3.30 -8.01
N LEU A 51 -10.11 -2.69 -9.17
CA LEU A 51 -11.08 -3.08 -10.17
C LEU A 51 -10.38 -3.43 -11.48
N ARG A 52 -10.78 -4.53 -12.08
CA ARG A 52 -10.40 -4.88 -13.45
C ARG A 52 -11.65 -4.92 -14.32
N ILE A 53 -11.67 -4.14 -15.40
CA ILE A 53 -12.71 -4.24 -16.43
C ILE A 53 -12.06 -4.64 -17.75
N ASP A 54 -12.34 -5.85 -18.20
CA ASP A 54 -11.63 -6.52 -19.30
C ASP A 54 -10.10 -6.47 -19.08
N GLU A 55 -9.35 -5.73 -19.90
CA GLU A 55 -7.89 -5.57 -19.74
C GLU A 55 -7.48 -4.33 -18.91
N ARG A 56 -8.44 -3.48 -18.52
CA ARG A 56 -8.17 -2.20 -17.84
C ARG A 56 -8.19 -2.37 -16.33
N LYS A 57 -7.16 -1.85 -15.65
CA LYS A 57 -7.08 -1.84 -14.17
C LYS A 57 -7.31 -0.42 -13.65
N CYS A 58 -8.15 -0.26 -12.62
CA CYS A 58 -8.31 0.99 -11.90
C CYS A 58 -8.45 0.77 -10.39
N TYR A 59 -8.09 1.79 -9.61
CA TYR A 59 -8.23 1.77 -8.16
C TYR A 59 -9.42 2.63 -7.76
N LEU A 60 -10.39 2.01 -7.08
CA LEU A 60 -11.59 2.65 -6.59
C LEU A 60 -11.44 2.98 -5.10
N LYS A 61 -11.81 4.20 -4.73
CA LYS A 61 -11.93 4.64 -3.34
C LYS A 61 -13.26 5.35 -3.15
N ARG A 62 -13.65 5.57 -1.90
CA ARG A 62 -14.85 6.32 -1.53
C ARG A 62 -15.04 7.58 -2.40
N HIS A 63 -16.29 7.84 -2.82
CA HIS A 63 -16.70 8.92 -3.72
C HIS A 63 -16.31 8.76 -5.20
N HIS A 64 -15.71 7.62 -5.58
CA HIS A 64 -15.59 7.28 -7.00
C HIS A 64 -16.96 6.90 -7.57
N LEU A 65 -17.24 7.44 -8.74
CA LEU A 65 -18.28 6.97 -9.64
C LEU A 65 -17.62 6.26 -10.81
N LEU A 66 -18.16 5.11 -11.18
CA LEU A 66 -17.74 4.33 -12.32
C LEU A 66 -18.93 4.00 -13.21
N HIS A 67 -18.69 3.97 -14.51
CA HIS A 67 -19.62 3.50 -15.51
C HIS A 67 -18.98 2.40 -16.36
N ALA A 68 -19.71 1.33 -16.62
CA ALA A 68 -19.28 0.22 -17.46
C ALA A 68 -20.44 -0.35 -18.28
N GLY A 69 -20.14 -0.75 -19.52
CA GLY A 69 -21.12 -1.23 -20.49
C GLY A 69 -21.47 -2.70 -20.35
N LYS A 70 -22.64 -3.06 -20.88
CA LYS A 70 -23.10 -4.45 -21.01
C LYS A 70 -22.03 -5.30 -21.73
N GLY A 71 -21.78 -6.50 -21.20
CA GLY A 71 -20.89 -7.50 -21.80
C GLY A 71 -19.43 -7.42 -21.35
N MET A 72 -19.03 -6.31 -20.71
CA MET A 72 -17.70 -6.18 -20.09
C MET A 72 -17.57 -7.12 -18.88
N ASN A 73 -16.39 -7.68 -18.67
CA ASN A 73 -16.07 -8.52 -17.51
C ASN A 73 -15.51 -7.64 -16.40
N VAL A 74 -16.10 -7.71 -15.21
CA VAL A 74 -15.73 -6.89 -14.06
C VAL A 74 -15.23 -7.77 -12.92
N ASP A 75 -14.03 -7.44 -12.46
CA ASP A 75 -13.48 -7.94 -11.21
C ASP A 75 -13.40 -6.81 -10.19
N ILE A 76 -13.89 -7.05 -8.97
CA ILE A 76 -13.80 -6.13 -7.84
C ILE A 76 -13.10 -6.86 -6.70
N MET A 77 -11.93 -6.36 -6.30
CA MET A 77 -11.11 -6.90 -5.23
C MET A 77 -10.95 -5.85 -4.13
N PRO A 78 -11.66 -5.95 -2.99
CA PRO A 78 -11.50 -5.03 -1.87
C PRO A 78 -10.04 -4.94 -1.43
N ALA A 79 -9.52 -3.72 -1.26
CA ALA A 79 -8.09 -3.51 -0.99
C ALA A 79 -7.72 -3.68 0.49
N LYS A 80 -8.60 -3.26 1.42
CA LYS A 80 -8.55 -3.50 2.88
C LYS A 80 -9.95 -3.32 3.48
N HIS A 81 -10.33 -4.10 4.49
CA HIS A 81 -11.60 -3.97 5.24
C HIS A 81 -12.89 -4.09 4.38
N GLU A 82 -13.93 -3.28 4.66
CA GLU A 82 -15.18 -3.24 3.92
C GLU A 82 -15.11 -2.32 2.70
N PHE A 83 -15.61 -2.77 1.56
CA PHE A 83 -15.85 -2.01 0.35
C PHE A 83 -17.34 -2.01 0.02
N SER A 84 -18.02 -0.87 0.27
CA SER A 84 -19.44 -0.73 0.02
C SER A 84 -19.74 0.20 -1.14
N PHE A 85 -20.73 -0.16 -1.94
CA PHE A 85 -21.11 0.61 -3.13
C PHE A 85 -22.57 0.38 -3.53
N TYR A 86 -23.15 1.39 -4.17
CA TYR A 86 -24.39 1.25 -4.91
C TYR A 86 -24.11 0.83 -6.35
N LEU A 87 -25.00 0.02 -6.91
CA LEU A 87 -24.93 -0.47 -8.27
C LEU A 87 -26.29 -0.30 -8.95
N VAL A 88 -26.34 0.51 -10.00
CA VAL A 88 -27.56 0.77 -10.78
C VAL A 88 -27.40 0.12 -12.15
N TYR A 89 -28.23 -0.89 -12.44
CA TYR A 89 -28.31 -1.53 -13.75
C TYR A 89 -29.35 -0.85 -14.62
N TYR A 90 -29.00 -0.56 -15.86
CA TYR A 90 -29.93 0.06 -16.80
C TYR A 90 -29.73 -0.40 -18.24
N LYS A 91 -30.77 -0.21 -19.05
CA LYS A 91 -30.73 -0.28 -20.52
C LYS A 91 -31.15 1.06 -21.08
N ALA A 92 -30.38 1.56 -22.03
CA ALA A 92 -30.71 2.76 -22.80
C ALA A 92 -30.67 2.41 -24.29
N VAL A 93 -31.68 2.86 -25.03
CA VAL A 93 -31.78 2.69 -26.48
C VAL A 93 -32.18 4.00 -27.13
N LEU A 94 -31.68 4.24 -28.35
CA LEU A 94 -32.13 5.35 -29.16
C LEU A 94 -33.37 4.94 -29.97
N PRO A 95 -34.37 5.80 -30.12
CA PRO A 95 -35.49 5.57 -31.04
C PRO A 95 -34.98 5.33 -32.47
N THR A 96 -35.58 4.37 -33.17
CA THR A 96 -35.21 3.97 -34.53
C THR A 96 -35.24 5.14 -35.52
N SER A 97 -36.14 6.11 -35.33
CA SER A 97 -36.25 7.33 -36.13
C SER A 97 -35.06 8.29 -35.98
N MET A 98 -34.29 8.19 -34.89
CA MET A 98 -33.15 9.05 -34.57
C MET A 98 -31.80 8.34 -34.72
N ALA A 99 -31.79 7.01 -34.83
CA ALA A 99 -30.58 6.21 -35.02
C ALA A 99 -29.78 6.65 -36.26
N SER A 100 -30.47 7.01 -37.36
CA SER A 100 -29.84 7.51 -38.60
C SER A 100 -29.29 8.94 -38.48
N PHE A 101 -29.95 9.83 -37.74
CA PHE A 101 -29.50 11.21 -37.50
C PHE A 101 -28.24 11.26 -36.62
N VAL A 102 -28.19 10.40 -35.61
CA VAL A 102 -27.05 10.28 -34.68
C VAL A 102 -25.89 9.51 -35.32
N ALA A 103 -26.16 8.46 -36.11
CA ALA A 103 -25.14 7.68 -36.83
C ALA A 103 -24.34 8.47 -37.89
N ASN A 104 -24.94 9.52 -38.47
CA ASN A 104 -24.26 10.37 -39.46
C ASN A 104 -23.40 11.48 -38.83
N ARG A 105 -23.57 11.80 -37.54
CA ARG A 105 -22.88 12.92 -36.86
C ARG A 105 -21.85 12.45 -35.84
N LEU A 106 -22.06 11.28 -35.25
CA LEU A 106 -21.16 10.63 -34.31
C LEU A 106 -20.64 9.36 -34.97
N ILE A 107 -19.34 9.08 -34.87
CA ILE A 107 -18.80 7.76 -35.17
C ILE A 107 -19.44 6.83 -34.13
N VAL A 108 -20.60 6.25 -34.45
CA VAL A 108 -21.36 5.44 -33.51
C VAL A 108 -20.55 4.15 -33.29
N GLN A 109 -19.81 4.15 -32.19
CA GLN A 109 -19.37 2.91 -31.57
C GLN A 109 -20.61 2.03 -31.36
N ALA A 110 -20.45 0.72 -31.51
CA ALA A 110 -21.55 -0.25 -31.51
C ALA A 110 -22.44 -0.23 -30.22
N GLN A 111 -22.03 0.49 -29.16
CA GLN A 111 -22.75 0.65 -27.89
C GLN A 111 -22.63 2.10 -27.35
N PRO A 112 -23.48 3.07 -27.76
CA PRO A 112 -23.33 4.49 -27.42
C PRO A 112 -23.46 4.80 -25.92
N PHE A 113 -24.16 3.95 -25.16
CA PHE A 113 -24.32 4.04 -23.70
C PHE A 113 -23.46 3.01 -22.94
N GLY A 114 -22.52 2.34 -23.60
CA GLY A 114 -21.69 1.26 -23.04
C GLY A 114 -20.23 1.66 -22.78
N LEU A 115 -19.92 2.96 -22.79
CA LEU A 115 -18.56 3.45 -22.61
C LEU A 115 -18.02 3.17 -21.21
N PHE A 116 -16.77 2.77 -21.08
CA PHE A 116 -16.13 2.68 -19.76
C PHE A 116 -15.51 4.01 -19.34
N TYR A 117 -15.81 4.47 -18.12
CA TYR A 117 -15.11 5.58 -17.46
C TYR A 117 -15.26 5.54 -15.94
N HIS A 118 -14.34 6.19 -15.23
CA HIS A 118 -14.44 6.39 -13.78
C HIS A 118 -13.95 7.79 -13.41
N VAL A 119 -14.59 8.41 -12.42
CA VAL A 119 -14.35 9.79 -12.00
C VAL A 119 -14.49 9.92 -10.48
N ILE A 120 -13.73 10.85 -9.89
CA ILE A 120 -14.00 11.33 -8.53
C ILE A 120 -14.92 12.53 -8.69
N LEU A 121 -16.10 12.46 -8.07
CA LEU A 121 -17.07 13.55 -8.19
C LEU A 121 -16.66 14.71 -7.26
N PRO A 122 -16.62 15.96 -7.76
CA PRO A 122 -16.37 17.14 -6.94
C PRO A 122 -17.43 17.36 -5.85
N GLU A 123 -18.69 17.03 -6.14
CA GLU A 123 -19.79 17.10 -5.17
C GLU A 123 -20.47 15.73 -5.02
N PRO A 124 -19.81 14.77 -4.32
CA PRO A 124 -20.27 13.38 -4.26
C PRO A 124 -21.50 13.20 -3.37
N GLY A 125 -21.81 14.17 -2.49
CA GLY A 125 -22.93 14.07 -1.56
C GLY A 125 -24.31 14.13 -2.23
N LEU A 126 -24.45 14.95 -3.28
CA LEU A 126 -25.70 15.03 -4.04
C LEU A 126 -25.96 13.72 -4.79
N VAL A 127 -24.93 13.21 -5.48
CA VAL A 127 -24.98 11.92 -6.16
C VAL A 127 -25.20 10.77 -5.18
N HIS A 128 -24.54 10.76 -4.02
CA HIS A 128 -24.79 9.75 -2.98
C HIS A 128 -26.26 9.75 -2.51
N ARG A 129 -26.86 10.92 -2.27
CA ARG A 129 -28.30 10.99 -1.90
C ARG A 129 -29.19 10.47 -3.02
N GLN A 130 -28.89 10.80 -4.28
CA GLN A 130 -29.64 10.30 -5.43
C GLN A 130 -29.57 8.76 -5.49
N PHE A 131 -28.37 8.17 -5.40
CA PHE A 131 -28.21 6.71 -5.40
C PHE A 131 -28.90 6.02 -4.21
N ARG A 132 -28.79 6.60 -3.01
CA ARG A 132 -29.48 6.08 -1.82
C ARG A 132 -30.99 6.11 -1.99
N ARG A 133 -31.55 7.26 -2.41
CA ARG A 133 -33.00 7.41 -2.61
C ARG A 133 -33.50 6.47 -3.71
N MET A 134 -32.76 6.37 -4.81
CA MET A 134 -33.05 5.39 -5.86
C MET A 134 -33.10 3.97 -5.31
N TYR A 135 -32.14 3.59 -4.45
CA TYR A 135 -32.14 2.28 -3.79
C TYR A 135 -33.34 2.09 -2.84
N GLU A 136 -33.63 3.04 -1.96
CA GLU A 136 -34.72 2.97 -0.97
C GLU A 136 -36.09 2.86 -1.65
N GLU A 137 -36.35 3.71 -2.64
CA GLU A 137 -37.60 3.70 -3.42
C GLU A 137 -37.72 2.43 -4.28
N TRP A 138 -36.59 1.88 -4.77
CA TRP A 138 -36.56 0.60 -5.46
C TRP A 138 -36.99 -0.57 -4.56
N GLN A 139 -36.61 -0.55 -3.27
CA GLN A 139 -37.02 -1.58 -2.31
C GLN A 139 -38.52 -1.56 -2.02
N GLN A 140 -39.16 -0.39 -2.06
CA GLN A 140 -40.58 -0.24 -1.76
C GLN A 140 -41.52 -0.86 -2.82
N SER A 141 -40.96 -1.35 -3.95
CA SER A 141 -41.61 -2.20 -4.96
C SER A 141 -43.01 -1.72 -5.43
N GLY A 142 -43.06 -0.96 -6.54
CA GLY A 142 -44.32 -0.54 -7.16
C GLY A 142 -44.16 0.01 -8.59
N VAL A 143 -45.25 0.07 -9.36
CA VAL A 143 -45.24 0.61 -10.74
C VAL A 143 -44.90 2.10 -10.76
N LEU A 144 -45.35 2.86 -9.75
CA LEU A 144 -45.01 4.27 -9.59
C LEU A 144 -43.51 4.48 -9.35
N ALA A 145 -42.86 3.57 -8.62
CA ALA A 145 -41.41 3.63 -8.39
C ALA A 145 -40.64 3.54 -9.71
N GLN A 146 -41.13 2.81 -10.72
CA GLN A 146 -40.48 2.71 -12.03
C GLN A 146 -40.52 4.02 -12.83
N VAL A 147 -41.57 4.83 -12.67
CA VAL A 147 -41.67 6.16 -13.30
C VAL A 147 -40.72 7.12 -12.58
N LEU A 148 -40.76 7.12 -11.25
CA LEU A 148 -39.87 7.94 -10.42
C LEU A 148 -38.39 7.60 -10.68
N MET A 149 -38.04 6.33 -10.81
CA MET A 149 -36.70 5.84 -11.15
C MET A 149 -36.15 6.47 -12.42
N LYS A 150 -36.97 6.57 -13.48
CA LYS A 150 -36.53 7.19 -14.74
C LYS A 150 -36.22 8.67 -14.53
N SER A 151 -37.09 9.38 -13.80
CA SER A 151 -36.86 10.79 -13.46
C SER A 151 -35.57 10.97 -12.67
N MET A 152 -35.35 10.16 -11.63
CA MET A 152 -34.16 10.25 -10.79
C MET A 152 -32.88 9.88 -11.53
N LEU A 153 -32.93 8.95 -12.49
CA LEU A 153 -31.77 8.65 -13.32
C LEU A 153 -31.41 9.84 -14.21
N PHE A 154 -32.37 10.50 -14.85
CA PHE A 154 -32.09 11.69 -15.65
C PHE A 154 -31.60 12.87 -14.82
N GLU A 155 -32.13 13.04 -13.60
CA GLU A 155 -31.63 14.00 -12.63
C GLU A 155 -30.16 13.72 -12.27
N PHE A 156 -29.81 12.45 -12.00
CA PHE A 156 -28.43 12.03 -11.78
C PHE A 156 -27.53 12.27 -13.00
N ILE A 157 -28.00 11.94 -14.21
CA ILE A 157 -27.22 12.13 -15.44
C ILE A 157 -26.94 13.61 -15.69
N TYR A 158 -27.93 14.49 -15.48
CA TYR A 158 -27.75 15.93 -15.52
C TYR A 158 -26.69 16.37 -14.51
N GLU A 159 -26.81 15.92 -13.26
CA GLU A 159 -25.88 16.27 -12.20
C GLU A 159 -24.44 15.82 -12.50
N LEU A 160 -24.28 14.58 -12.95
CA LEU A 160 -23.00 14.02 -13.37
C LEU A 160 -22.32 14.90 -14.44
N PHE A 161 -23.03 15.21 -15.53
CA PHE A 161 -22.43 15.99 -16.61
C PHE A 161 -22.24 17.47 -16.23
N SER A 162 -23.11 18.05 -15.41
CA SER A 162 -22.93 19.37 -14.82
C SER A 162 -21.64 19.45 -14.02
N GLN A 163 -21.38 18.49 -13.13
CA GLN A 163 -20.13 18.44 -12.35
C GLN A 163 -18.89 18.21 -13.24
N LEU A 164 -19.01 17.38 -14.29
CA LEU A 164 -17.90 17.10 -15.21
C LEU A 164 -17.59 18.26 -16.17
N GLN A 165 -18.56 19.13 -16.46
CA GLN A 165 -18.35 20.38 -17.19
C GLN A 165 -17.80 21.47 -16.25
N ASN A 166 -18.36 21.63 -15.05
CA ASN A 166 -17.93 22.64 -14.08
C ASN A 166 -16.55 22.37 -13.47
N SER A 167 -16.10 21.11 -13.42
CA SER A 167 -14.74 20.73 -12.99
C SER A 167 -13.64 21.07 -14.00
N LYS A 168 -13.98 21.32 -15.28
CA LYS A 168 -13.03 21.88 -16.25
C LYS A 168 -12.78 23.39 -16.04
N ASP A 169 -13.72 24.08 -15.37
CA ASP A 169 -13.67 25.55 -15.16
C ASP A 169 -13.39 25.98 -13.70
N ARG A 170 -13.43 25.07 -12.71
CA ARG A 170 -13.15 25.40 -11.29
C ARG A 170 -12.43 24.26 -10.56
N GLY A 171 -11.21 24.49 -10.08
CA GLY A 171 -10.65 23.70 -8.97
C GLY A 171 -11.45 23.99 -7.70
N SER A 172 -12.07 22.99 -7.08
CA SER A 172 -13.13 23.18 -6.07
C SER A 172 -12.62 23.16 -4.60
N PRO A 173 -13.23 23.94 -3.68
CA PRO A 173 -12.90 23.95 -2.25
C PRO A 173 -13.08 22.60 -1.51
N SER A 174 -13.99 21.71 -1.94
CA SER A 174 -14.21 20.40 -1.28
C SER A 174 -13.02 19.45 -1.44
N ASP A 175 -12.29 19.57 -2.56
CA ASP A 175 -11.06 18.82 -2.82
C ASP A 175 -9.95 19.20 -1.82
N LEU A 176 -9.95 20.44 -1.36
CA LEU A 176 -8.98 20.95 -0.39
C LEU A 176 -9.22 20.32 1.00
N VAL A 177 -10.47 20.27 1.49
CA VAL A 177 -10.75 19.63 2.78
C VAL A 177 -10.59 18.11 2.72
N ALA A 178 -10.99 17.47 1.62
CA ALA A 178 -10.78 16.03 1.43
C ALA A 178 -9.28 15.67 1.47
N TYR A 179 -8.44 16.51 0.87
CA TYR A 179 -7.00 16.36 0.96
C TYR A 179 -6.46 16.65 2.37
N ALA A 180 -6.93 17.72 3.02
CA ALA A 180 -6.54 18.04 4.40
C ALA A 180 -6.90 16.91 5.37
N LEU A 181 -8.06 16.28 5.19
CA LEU A 181 -8.49 15.11 5.95
C LEU A 181 -7.58 13.91 5.70
N ARG A 182 -7.26 13.60 4.44
CA ARG A 182 -6.33 12.51 4.12
C ARG A 182 -4.96 12.73 4.75
N TYR A 183 -4.43 13.94 4.64
CA TYR A 183 -3.15 14.30 5.24
C TYR A 183 -3.17 14.14 6.76
N ILE A 184 -4.23 14.59 7.43
CA ILE A 184 -4.40 14.38 8.87
C ILE A 184 -4.43 12.89 9.21
N HIS A 185 -5.12 12.04 8.44
CA HIS A 185 -5.17 10.60 8.72
C HIS A 185 -3.83 9.89 8.49
N GLU A 186 -3.02 10.36 7.54
CA GLU A 186 -1.69 9.81 7.25
C GLU A 186 -0.64 10.29 8.28
N HIS A 187 -0.81 11.49 8.84
CA HIS A 187 0.17 12.15 9.72
C HIS A 187 -0.35 12.50 11.13
N TYR A 188 -1.42 11.85 11.60
CA TYR A 188 -2.06 12.24 12.87
C TYR A 188 -1.15 12.12 14.10
N THR A 189 -0.08 11.31 14.05
CA THR A 189 0.89 11.13 15.16
C THR A 189 1.86 12.31 15.30
N GLU A 190 1.97 13.15 14.28
CA GLU A 190 2.85 14.32 14.21
C GLU A 190 2.15 15.62 14.61
N ALA A 191 2.89 16.71 14.83
CA ALA A 191 2.33 18.02 15.13
C ALA A 191 1.76 18.70 13.87
N VAL A 192 0.54 18.32 13.47
CA VAL A 192 -0.15 18.91 12.31
C VAL A 192 -0.75 20.27 12.68
N THR A 193 -0.28 21.35 12.03
CA THR A 193 -0.81 22.71 12.22
C THR A 193 -1.70 23.15 11.05
N MET A 194 -2.52 24.17 11.31
CA MET A 194 -3.43 24.69 10.27
C MET A 194 -2.68 25.42 9.16
N ASP A 195 -1.59 26.10 9.51
CA ASP A 195 -0.74 26.81 8.55
C ASP A 195 -0.09 25.82 7.58
N GLN A 196 0.46 24.71 8.08
CA GLN A 196 1.02 23.65 7.24
C GLN A 196 0.01 23.06 6.24
N LEU A 197 -1.22 22.79 6.70
CA LEU A 197 -2.29 22.27 5.85
C LEU A 197 -2.74 23.30 4.80
N ALA A 198 -2.74 24.59 5.14
CA ALA A 198 -3.13 25.65 4.23
C ALA A 198 -2.06 25.91 3.16
N ASP A 199 -0.78 25.87 3.56
CA ASP A 199 0.38 25.98 2.69
C ASP A 199 0.47 24.81 1.71
N LEU A 200 0.27 23.58 2.20
CA LEU A 200 0.23 22.34 1.39
C LEU A 200 -0.85 22.38 0.30
N LEU A 201 -1.90 23.18 0.53
CA LEU A 201 -3.09 23.26 -0.30
C LEU A 201 -3.21 24.58 -1.07
N GLY A 202 -2.22 25.47 -0.93
CA GLY A 202 -2.13 26.73 -1.67
C GLY A 202 -3.24 27.72 -1.32
N CYS A 203 -3.68 27.77 -0.06
CA CYS A 203 -4.71 28.70 0.40
C CYS A 203 -4.37 29.30 1.76
N SER A 204 -5.11 30.31 2.23
CA SER A 204 -4.80 30.94 3.52
C SER A 204 -5.31 30.10 4.70
N SER A 205 -4.58 30.12 5.83
CA SER A 205 -4.92 29.36 7.04
C SER A 205 -6.30 29.68 7.59
N SER A 206 -6.71 30.96 7.52
CA SER A 206 -8.07 31.39 7.90
C SER A 206 -9.15 30.83 6.97
N TYR A 207 -8.87 30.73 5.66
CA TYR A 207 -9.81 30.16 4.70
C TYR A 207 -9.94 28.64 4.90
N MET A 208 -8.81 27.93 5.05
CA MET A 208 -8.80 26.49 5.29
C MET A 208 -9.43 26.12 6.63
N TYR A 209 -9.14 26.84 7.72
CA TYR A 209 -9.75 26.57 9.02
C TYR A 209 -11.28 26.67 8.97
N ARG A 210 -11.78 27.73 8.33
CA ARG A 210 -13.22 27.98 8.20
C ARG A 210 -13.88 26.93 7.32
N LEU A 211 -13.20 26.50 6.26
CA LEU A 211 -13.66 25.47 5.33
C LEU A 211 -13.65 24.07 6.00
N PHE A 212 -12.57 23.71 6.68
CA PHE A 212 -12.43 22.45 7.42
C PHE A 212 -13.48 22.34 8.53
N LYS A 213 -13.70 23.41 9.30
CA LYS A 213 -14.70 23.42 10.38
C LYS A 213 -16.13 23.36 9.84
N ALA A 214 -16.39 24.00 8.70
CA ALA A 214 -17.69 23.94 8.04
C ALA A 214 -18.01 22.52 7.53
N GLU A 215 -17.03 21.83 6.96
CA GLU A 215 -17.18 20.49 6.37
C GLU A 215 -17.17 19.37 7.42
N THR A 216 -16.29 19.44 8.42
CA THR A 216 -16.11 18.36 9.42
C THR A 216 -16.94 18.58 10.69
N GLY A 217 -17.51 19.77 10.86
CA GLY A 217 -18.25 20.18 12.07
C GLY A 217 -17.38 20.33 13.33
N LYS A 218 -16.08 20.08 13.24
CA LYS A 218 -15.11 20.13 14.34
C LYS A 218 -13.95 21.05 13.97
N SER A 219 -13.28 21.59 14.98
CA SER A 219 -11.99 22.23 14.68
C SER A 219 -10.99 21.16 14.23
N PRO A 220 -9.99 21.52 13.40
CA PRO A 220 -8.92 20.60 13.01
C PRO A 220 -8.24 19.92 14.21
N ASN A 221 -7.96 20.67 15.27
CA ASN A 221 -7.37 20.12 16.49
C ASN A 221 -8.30 19.13 17.19
N ASP A 222 -9.60 19.44 17.31
CA ASP A 222 -10.58 18.51 17.88
C ASP A 222 -10.73 17.24 17.02
N TYR A 223 -10.56 17.38 15.70
CA TYR A 223 -10.61 16.26 14.76
C TYR A 223 -9.39 15.34 14.90
N ILE A 224 -8.18 15.91 14.96
CA ILE A 224 -6.92 15.18 15.21
C ILE A 224 -6.96 14.48 16.55
N ILE A 225 -7.38 15.19 17.61
CA ILE A 225 -7.58 14.61 18.94
C ILE A 225 -8.52 13.40 18.86
N GLY A 226 -9.63 13.51 18.13
CA GLY A 226 -10.57 12.41 17.94
C GLY A 226 -9.93 11.17 17.32
N ILE A 227 -9.14 11.35 16.25
CA ILE A 227 -8.44 10.24 15.57
C ILE A 227 -7.42 9.60 16.50
N ARG A 228 -6.59 10.41 17.18
CA ARG A 228 -5.58 9.91 18.13
C ARG A 228 -6.21 9.09 19.25
N MET A 229 -7.34 9.55 19.80
CA MET A 229 -8.06 8.85 20.86
C MET A 229 -8.66 7.52 20.37
N GLU A 230 -9.19 7.47 19.14
CA GLU A 230 -9.72 6.22 18.58
C GLU A 230 -8.60 5.20 18.30
N GLN A 231 -7.47 5.63 17.75
CA GLN A 231 -6.31 4.76 17.55
C GLN A 231 -5.73 4.28 18.88
N ALA A 232 -5.71 5.14 19.91
CA ALA A 232 -5.31 4.74 21.25
C ALA A 232 -6.26 3.70 21.84
N ARG A 233 -7.56 3.81 21.58
CA ARG A 233 -8.55 2.79 21.97
C ARG A 233 -8.25 1.46 21.27
N GLN A 234 -7.93 1.48 19.97
CA GLN A 234 -7.54 0.27 19.25
C GLN A 234 -6.30 -0.39 19.86
N TYR A 235 -5.23 0.37 20.11
CA TYR A 235 -4.03 -0.17 20.76
C TYR A 235 -4.30 -0.73 22.17
N LEU A 236 -5.21 -0.12 22.93
CA LEU A 236 -5.61 -0.64 24.24
C LEU A 236 -6.29 -2.01 24.16
N LEU A 237 -6.95 -2.33 23.05
CA LEU A 237 -7.74 -3.54 22.84
C LEU A 237 -6.98 -4.65 22.11
N THR A 238 -6.12 -4.30 21.15
CA THR A 238 -5.43 -5.27 20.27
C THR A 238 -4.02 -5.60 20.74
N THR A 239 -3.46 -4.80 21.65
CA THR A 239 -2.06 -4.94 22.09
C THR A 239 -1.93 -4.95 23.61
N GLN A 240 -0.80 -5.46 24.09
CA GLN A 240 -0.41 -5.46 25.51
C GLN A 240 0.46 -4.24 25.89
N LEU A 241 0.56 -3.22 25.02
CA LEU A 241 1.40 -2.04 25.24
C LEU A 241 1.00 -1.31 26.54
N ASN A 242 1.98 -0.73 27.24
CA ASN A 242 1.69 0.07 28.43
C ASN A 242 1.17 1.46 28.05
N LEU A 243 0.59 2.18 29.03
CA LEU A 243 -0.09 3.45 28.76
C LEU A 243 0.83 4.53 28.19
N ARG A 244 2.12 4.49 28.56
CA ARG A 244 3.13 5.45 28.11
C ARG A 244 3.49 5.20 26.65
N GLU A 245 3.65 3.93 26.26
CA GLU A 245 3.89 3.52 24.87
C GLU A 245 2.70 3.90 23.98
N ILE A 246 1.47 3.64 24.43
CA ILE A 246 0.27 3.96 23.66
C ILE A 246 0.14 5.47 23.46
N ALA A 247 0.33 6.26 24.53
CA ALA A 247 0.30 7.72 24.44
C ALA A 247 1.32 8.23 23.41
N ARG A 248 2.54 7.69 23.42
CA ARG A 248 3.60 8.05 22.46
C ARG A 248 3.25 7.64 21.02
N SER A 249 2.73 6.43 20.82
CA SER A 249 2.34 5.90 19.51
C SER A 249 1.22 6.69 18.85
N VAL A 250 0.38 7.40 19.63
CA VAL A 250 -0.67 8.28 19.10
C VAL A 250 -0.31 9.77 19.18
N GLY A 251 0.96 10.11 19.43
CA GLY A 251 1.47 11.49 19.34
C GLY A 251 1.33 12.35 20.59
N TYR A 252 1.20 11.76 21.79
CA TYR A 252 1.22 12.47 23.07
C TYR A 252 2.47 12.12 23.89
N SER A 253 3.20 13.15 24.32
CA SER A 253 4.34 13.01 25.23
C SER A 253 3.92 12.89 26.70
N ASP A 254 2.81 13.54 27.09
CA ASP A 254 2.26 13.50 28.45
C ASP A 254 1.12 12.47 28.59
N VAL A 255 1.41 11.41 29.35
CA VAL A 255 0.49 10.30 29.64
C VAL A 255 -0.72 10.73 30.47
N TYR A 256 -0.56 11.70 31.37
CA TYR A 256 -1.65 12.20 32.22
C TYR A 256 -2.61 13.08 31.42
N TYR A 257 -2.08 13.91 30.51
CA TYR A 257 -2.91 14.68 29.57
C TYR A 257 -3.68 13.75 28.62
N PHE A 258 -2.99 12.77 28.02
CA PHE A 258 -3.60 11.73 27.19
C PHE A 258 -4.75 11.02 27.93
N SER A 259 -4.52 10.55 29.15
CA SER A 259 -5.50 9.79 29.92
C SER A 259 -6.76 10.61 30.26
N ARG A 260 -6.60 11.90 30.56
CA ARG A 260 -7.73 12.82 30.80
C ARG A 260 -8.54 13.04 29.53
N LEU A 261 -7.88 13.21 28.38
CA LEU A 261 -8.57 13.35 27.09
C LEU A 261 -9.30 12.08 26.69
N PHE A 262 -8.68 10.92 26.90
CA PHE A 262 -9.30 9.63 26.61
C PHE A 262 -10.57 9.44 27.46
N LYS A 263 -10.49 9.71 28.77
CA LYS A 263 -11.65 9.65 29.66
C LYS A 263 -12.73 10.66 29.28
N LYS A 264 -12.35 11.87 28.85
CA LYS A 264 -13.29 12.88 28.36
C LYS A 264 -14.02 12.41 27.09
N GLN A 265 -13.33 11.70 26.20
CA GLN A 265 -13.88 11.24 24.92
C GLN A 265 -14.76 9.99 25.06
N PHE A 266 -14.37 9.03 25.91
CA PHE A 266 -15.03 7.72 26.01
C PHE A 266 -15.74 7.46 27.35
N GLY A 267 -15.69 8.41 28.28
CA GLY A 267 -16.37 8.34 29.58
C GLY A 267 -15.68 7.44 30.63
N VAL A 268 -14.72 6.61 30.23
CA VAL A 268 -13.96 5.69 31.11
C VAL A 268 -12.46 5.86 30.92
N SER A 269 -11.67 5.50 31.93
CA SER A 269 -10.20 5.59 31.80
C SER A 269 -9.66 4.53 30.82
N PRO A 270 -8.50 4.77 30.19
CA PRO A 270 -7.84 3.81 29.31
C PRO A 270 -7.72 2.39 29.89
N LEU A 271 -7.30 2.27 31.16
CA LEU A 271 -7.12 0.98 31.84
C LEU A 271 -8.46 0.29 32.12
N GLN A 272 -9.49 1.05 32.50
CA GLN A 272 -10.84 0.52 32.69
C GLN A 272 -11.42 -0.01 31.37
N SER A 273 -11.16 0.68 30.26
CA SER A 273 -11.57 0.23 28.92
C SER A 273 -10.92 -1.11 28.55
N ARG A 274 -9.62 -1.27 28.81
CA ARG A 274 -8.89 -2.54 28.58
C ARG A 274 -9.44 -3.68 29.45
N LYS A 275 -9.72 -3.41 30.73
CA LYS A 275 -10.23 -4.43 31.67
C LYS A 275 -11.62 -4.93 31.28
N ARG A 276 -12.56 -4.04 30.95
CA ARG A 276 -13.93 -4.41 30.55
C ARG A 276 -13.96 -5.30 29.31
N GLU A 277 -13.12 -5.04 28.32
CA GLU A 277 -13.11 -5.83 27.09
C GLU A 277 -12.37 -7.17 27.25
N SER A 278 -11.36 -7.23 28.12
CA SER A 278 -10.76 -8.52 28.52
C SER A 278 -11.77 -9.42 29.24
N GLU A 279 -12.65 -8.85 30.05
CA GLU A 279 -13.71 -9.58 30.76
C GLU A 279 -14.82 -10.05 29.78
N ASN A 280 -15.20 -9.23 28.78
CA ASN A 280 -16.14 -9.61 27.72
C ASN A 280 -15.59 -10.71 26.80
N ASN A 281 -14.31 -10.67 26.41
CA ASN A 281 -13.70 -11.73 25.60
C ASN A 281 -13.58 -13.05 26.36
N ALA A 282 -13.36 -13.03 27.67
CA ALA A 282 -13.39 -14.23 28.51
C ALA A 282 -14.79 -14.86 28.60
N LEU A 283 -15.87 -14.05 28.53
CA LEU A 283 -17.24 -14.55 28.46
C LEU A 283 -17.59 -15.20 27.11
N HIS A 284 -16.99 -14.74 26.01
CA HIS A 284 -17.18 -15.31 24.67
C HIS A 284 -16.45 -16.63 24.43
N LEU A 285 -15.35 -16.89 25.16
CA LEU A 285 -14.55 -18.11 25.05
C LEU A 285 -14.91 -19.18 26.09
N ASN A 286 -16.08 -19.06 26.75
CA ASN A 286 -16.56 -20.09 27.68
C ASN A 286 -17.39 -21.16 26.94
N PRO A 287 -16.86 -22.38 26.71
CA PRO A 287 -17.57 -23.44 26.00
C PRO A 287 -18.81 -23.96 26.74
N LEU A 288 -19.03 -23.59 28.01
CA LEU A 288 -20.21 -23.99 28.78
C LEU A 288 -21.46 -23.15 28.46
N ASN A 289 -21.33 -22.06 27.70
CA ASN A 289 -22.45 -21.15 27.40
C ASN A 289 -23.25 -21.53 26.14
N THR A 290 -22.89 -22.61 25.45
CA THR A 290 -23.59 -23.09 24.22
C THR A 290 -24.72 -24.09 24.49
N SER A 291 -24.96 -24.49 25.74
CA SER A 291 -26.12 -25.31 26.08
C SER A 291 -27.33 -24.44 26.42
N ARG A 292 -28.22 -24.21 25.44
CA ARG A 292 -29.58 -23.65 25.67
C ARG A 292 -30.54 -24.70 26.25
N SER A 293 -30.07 -25.55 27.15
CA SER A 293 -30.91 -26.46 27.93
C SER A 293 -30.61 -26.31 29.41
N SER A 294 -30.84 -25.12 29.94
CA SER A 294 -31.16 -24.98 31.36
C SER A 294 -32.67 -24.93 31.49
N ILE A 295 -33.25 -25.95 32.15
CA ILE A 295 -34.66 -25.99 32.56
C ILE A 295 -34.95 -24.96 33.67
N VAL A 296 -33.91 -24.28 34.16
CA VAL A 296 -34.03 -23.20 35.15
C VAL A 296 -34.07 -21.85 34.41
N PRO A 297 -35.15 -21.04 34.57
CA PRO A 297 -35.21 -19.71 33.98
C PRO A 297 -34.09 -18.83 34.56
N PRO A 298 -33.41 -18.01 33.75
CA PRO A 298 -32.40 -17.10 34.25
C PRO A 298 -33.09 -16.05 35.15
N MET A 299 -32.73 -16.01 36.43
CA MET A 299 -33.15 -14.95 37.33
C MET A 299 -32.60 -13.60 36.85
N PRO A 300 -33.39 -12.51 36.90
CA PRO A 300 -32.89 -11.18 36.58
C PRO A 300 -32.03 -10.69 37.75
N LEU A 301 -30.72 -10.58 37.54
CA LEU A 301 -29.88 -9.83 38.46
C LEU A 301 -30.00 -8.33 38.11
N SER A 302 -30.91 -7.68 38.82
CA SER A 302 -30.82 -6.26 39.13
C SER A 302 -29.54 -6.01 39.92
N TYR A 303 -28.65 -5.14 39.45
CA TYR A 303 -28.09 -4.06 40.27
C TYR A 303 -27.40 -3.02 39.37
N ASN A 304 -27.80 -1.78 39.60
CA ASN A 304 -27.31 -0.57 39.00
C ASN A 304 -26.28 0.01 39.98
N HIS A 305 -25.01 0.22 39.60
CA HIS A 305 -24.16 1.20 40.28
C HIS A 305 -22.95 1.66 39.45
N ASN A 306 -23.08 2.90 38.96
CA ASN A 306 -21.96 3.83 38.81
C ASN A 306 -21.30 4.05 40.17
N VAL A 307 -20.03 3.69 40.34
CA VAL A 307 -19.10 4.45 41.19
C VAL A 307 -17.72 4.45 40.52
N ASN A 308 -17.18 5.65 40.44
CA ASN A 308 -15.88 6.02 39.90
C ASN A 308 -14.97 6.24 41.11
N GLU A 309 -13.88 5.49 41.25
CA GLU A 309 -12.75 5.88 42.12
C GLU A 309 -11.45 5.26 41.62
N ASN A 310 -10.51 6.15 41.28
CA ASN A 310 -9.08 5.85 41.26
C ASN A 310 -8.66 5.83 42.72
N ASP A 311 -8.06 4.73 43.19
CA ASP A 311 -7.10 4.81 44.29
C ASP A 311 -5.99 3.79 44.07
N TYR A 312 -4.77 4.32 44.07
CA TYR A 312 -3.55 3.55 44.24
C TYR A 312 -3.45 3.18 45.71
N HIS A 313 -3.34 1.89 46.02
CA HIS A 313 -2.69 1.46 47.25
C HIS A 313 -1.71 0.33 46.98
N ASP A 314 -0.50 0.63 47.42
CA ASP A 314 0.70 -0.19 47.50
C ASP A 314 0.57 -1.24 48.62
N GLU A 315 1.34 -2.32 48.46
CA GLU A 315 1.82 -3.29 49.47
C GLU A 315 0.84 -4.02 50.43
N GLY A 316 1.09 -5.33 50.61
CA GLY A 316 0.83 -6.01 51.89
C GLY A 316 0.03 -7.32 51.81
N GLU A 317 0.68 -8.40 52.24
CA GLU A 317 0.13 -9.73 52.51
C GLU A 317 -1.13 -9.72 53.40
N MET A 318 -2.11 -10.62 53.19
CA MET A 318 -2.45 -11.73 54.12
C MET A 318 -3.64 -12.58 53.63
N GLN A 319 -3.74 -13.76 54.24
CA GLN A 319 -4.43 -15.00 53.88
C GLN A 319 -5.91 -15.14 54.29
N LEU A 320 -6.60 -16.06 53.58
CA LEU A 320 -7.65 -17.04 53.97
C LEU A 320 -8.99 -16.50 54.56
N ILE A 321 -10.18 -17.03 54.20
CA ILE A 321 -10.75 -18.31 54.69
C ILE A 321 -11.77 -18.91 53.69
N SER A 322 -11.79 -20.25 53.72
CA SER A 322 -12.59 -21.26 53.01
C SER A 322 -14.13 -21.11 53.01
N ASN A 323 -14.77 -21.74 52.03
CA ASN A 323 -15.90 -22.62 52.35
C ASN A 323 -16.05 -23.82 51.40
N ASN A 324 -16.37 -24.98 52.01
CA ASN A 324 -16.26 -26.34 51.51
C ASN A 324 -17.45 -26.85 50.68
N ARG A 325 -17.17 -27.86 49.82
CA ARG A 325 -17.90 -29.15 49.56
C ARG A 325 -18.08 -29.47 48.04
N PRO A 326 -18.23 -30.76 47.65
CA PRO A 326 -17.25 -31.84 47.73
C PRO A 326 -16.94 -32.45 46.34
N LYS A 327 -15.77 -33.09 46.23
CA LYS A 327 -15.30 -33.77 45.01
C LYS A 327 -15.65 -35.27 45.07
N SER A 328 -16.45 -35.75 44.13
CA SER A 328 -16.54 -37.20 43.83
C SER A 328 -17.18 -37.45 42.46
N SER A 329 -16.42 -37.34 41.36
CA SER A 329 -16.74 -38.02 40.08
C SER A 329 -15.63 -37.84 39.03
N MET A 330 -14.38 -38.22 39.32
CA MET A 330 -13.31 -38.22 38.28
C MET A 330 -12.27 -39.33 38.42
N THR A 331 -12.41 -40.24 39.38
CA THR A 331 -11.48 -41.38 39.53
C THR A 331 -11.85 -42.60 38.68
N ALA A 332 -13.11 -42.70 38.23
CA ALA A 332 -13.56 -43.84 37.41
C ALA A 332 -13.14 -43.75 35.93
N LEU A 333 -12.94 -42.54 35.39
CA LEU A 333 -12.63 -42.35 33.97
C LEU A 333 -11.14 -42.56 33.65
N VAL A 334 -10.26 -42.28 34.61
CA VAL A 334 -8.80 -42.44 34.46
C VAL A 334 -8.37 -43.92 34.61
N MET A 335 -9.09 -44.71 35.41
CA MET A 335 -8.85 -46.16 35.53
C MET A 335 -9.32 -46.97 34.31
N LEU A 336 -10.25 -46.44 33.50
CA LEU A 336 -10.72 -47.10 32.27
C LEU A 336 -9.78 -46.88 31.07
N CYS A 337 -9.01 -45.78 31.08
CA CYS A 337 -8.07 -45.46 29.99
C CYS A 337 -6.72 -46.16 30.14
N LEU A 338 -6.34 -46.56 31.36
CA LEU A 338 -5.07 -47.26 31.61
C LEU A 338 -5.10 -48.77 31.30
N SER A 339 -6.29 -49.39 31.21
CA SER A 339 -6.42 -50.81 30.87
C SER A 339 -6.39 -51.09 29.36
N LEU A 340 -6.61 -50.07 28.53
CA LEU A 340 -6.58 -50.18 27.06
C LEU A 340 -5.18 -50.10 26.44
N LEU A 341 -4.17 -49.69 27.22
CA LEU A 341 -2.79 -49.49 26.72
C LEU A 341 -1.83 -50.68 26.95
N ILE A 342 -2.29 -51.81 27.51
CA ILE A 342 -1.42 -52.97 27.83
C ILE A 342 -1.90 -54.28 27.16
N SER A 343 -2.46 -54.22 25.95
CA SER A 343 -2.80 -55.45 25.19
C SER A 343 -2.37 -55.44 23.72
N ALA A 344 -1.33 -54.66 23.37
CA ALA A 344 -0.72 -54.70 22.05
C ALA A 344 0.80 -54.83 22.13
N CYS A 345 1.28 -55.85 22.85
CA CYS A 345 2.65 -56.36 22.73
C CYS A 345 2.68 -57.85 23.14
N GLN A 346 2.37 -58.77 22.21
CA GLN A 346 3.06 -60.07 22.20
C GLN A 346 3.00 -60.80 20.84
N ALA A 347 4.20 -60.97 20.28
CA ALA A 347 4.76 -62.08 19.50
C ALA A 347 4.10 -62.55 18.17
N GLY A 348 4.92 -62.55 17.11
CA GLY A 348 4.64 -63.27 15.86
C GLY A 348 5.70 -63.09 14.78
N ASN A 349 6.86 -63.69 15.00
CA ASN A 349 7.97 -63.82 14.05
C ASN A 349 7.50 -64.44 12.71
N ASN A 350 7.71 -63.77 11.56
CA ASN A 350 7.95 -64.47 10.30
C ASN A 350 8.52 -63.57 9.18
N ASN A 351 9.58 -64.08 8.58
CA ASN A 351 10.28 -63.61 7.38
C ASN A 351 9.33 -63.33 6.20
N VAL A 352 9.39 -62.12 5.65
CA VAL A 352 9.31 -61.91 4.20
C VAL A 352 10.28 -60.78 3.83
N ARG A 353 11.38 -61.16 3.16
CA ARG A 353 12.19 -60.24 2.35
C ARG A 353 11.36 -59.87 1.12
N SER A 354 11.03 -58.60 0.98
CA SER A 354 10.68 -58.01 -0.32
C SER A 354 11.69 -56.91 -0.61
N GLU A 355 12.44 -57.12 -1.69
CA GLU A 355 13.35 -56.15 -2.29
C GLU A 355 12.57 -54.90 -2.71
N SER A 356 12.89 -53.76 -2.09
CA SER A 356 12.59 -52.46 -2.69
C SER A 356 13.84 -51.93 -3.38
N LYS A 357 13.73 -51.79 -4.70
CA LYS A 357 14.68 -51.10 -5.56
C LYS A 357 14.94 -49.70 -4.99
N GLY A 358 16.21 -49.38 -4.78
CA GLY A 358 16.65 -48.05 -4.44
C GLY A 358 16.29 -47.05 -5.54
N SER A 359 15.42 -46.11 -5.21
CA SER A 359 15.42 -44.78 -5.82
C SER A 359 16.45 -43.95 -5.06
N THR A 360 17.53 -43.60 -5.76
CA THR A 360 18.55 -42.67 -5.29
C THR A 360 17.94 -41.28 -5.17
N GLU A 361 17.31 -40.97 -4.02
CA GLU A 361 17.05 -39.58 -3.65
C GLU A 361 18.40 -38.94 -3.32
N SER A 362 18.78 -37.96 -4.13
CA SER A 362 19.86 -37.05 -3.78
C SER A 362 19.46 -36.35 -2.48
N SER A 363 20.10 -36.68 -1.37
CA SER A 363 19.88 -35.96 -0.10
C SER A 363 20.21 -34.49 -0.33
N SER A 364 19.20 -33.64 -0.46
CA SER A 364 19.38 -32.19 -0.47
C SER A 364 19.78 -31.80 0.95
N THR A 365 21.08 -31.61 1.17
CA THR A 365 21.57 -31.01 2.42
C THR A 365 20.89 -29.64 2.56
N THR A 366 20.22 -29.41 3.69
CA THR A 366 19.55 -28.14 4.02
C THR A 366 20.31 -27.37 5.08
N ARG A 367 20.11 -26.05 5.18
CA ARG A 367 20.60 -25.22 6.27
C ARG A 367 19.50 -24.29 6.79
N ILE A 368 19.60 -23.86 8.04
CA ILE A 368 18.68 -22.88 8.62
C ILE A 368 19.15 -21.47 8.22
N TYR A 369 18.21 -20.64 7.78
CA TYR A 369 18.43 -19.23 7.50
C TYR A 369 17.46 -18.38 8.32
N LYS A 370 17.98 -17.34 8.98
CA LYS A 370 17.19 -16.45 9.83
C LYS A 370 16.84 -15.18 9.07
N HIS A 371 15.57 -14.79 9.11
CA HIS A 371 15.05 -13.57 8.50
C HIS A 371 13.88 -13.01 9.32
N LYS A 372 13.25 -11.93 8.84
CA LYS A 372 12.23 -11.17 9.59
C LYS A 372 11.04 -12.02 10.05
N TYR A 373 10.68 -13.07 9.30
CA TYR A 373 9.56 -13.96 9.62
C TYR A 373 9.98 -15.23 10.39
N GLY A 374 11.21 -15.26 10.92
CA GLY A 374 11.73 -16.33 11.77
C GLY A 374 12.85 -17.12 11.11
N GLU A 375 12.89 -18.41 11.38
CA GLU A 375 13.88 -19.33 10.84
C GLU A 375 13.25 -20.18 9.74
N THR A 376 13.95 -20.33 8.62
CA THR A 376 13.49 -21.11 7.47
C THR A 376 14.57 -22.08 7.04
N GLN A 377 14.20 -23.34 6.88
CA GLN A 377 15.08 -24.39 6.37
C GLN A 377 15.15 -24.27 4.84
N ILE A 378 16.30 -23.85 4.33
CA ILE A 378 16.54 -23.64 2.90
C ILE A 378 17.49 -24.72 2.35
N PRO A 379 17.45 -25.03 1.04
CA PRO A 379 18.47 -25.88 0.42
C PRO A 379 19.87 -25.29 0.62
N ALA A 380 20.87 -26.11 0.93
CA ALA A 380 22.26 -25.63 1.06
C ALA A 380 22.84 -25.11 -0.26
N LYS A 381 22.31 -25.60 -1.40
CA LYS A 381 22.63 -25.12 -2.75
C LYS A 381 21.33 -25.03 -3.57
N PRO A 382 20.57 -23.93 -3.45
CA PRO A 382 19.35 -23.72 -4.22
C PRO A 382 19.63 -23.75 -5.73
N LYS A 383 18.79 -24.43 -6.49
CA LYS A 383 18.92 -24.58 -7.96
C LYS A 383 17.78 -23.92 -8.73
N ARG A 384 16.61 -23.79 -8.11
CA ARG A 384 15.35 -23.37 -8.73
C ARG A 384 14.79 -22.19 -7.96
N VAL A 385 15.41 -21.03 -8.15
CA VAL A 385 15.14 -19.88 -7.30
C VAL A 385 14.20 -18.90 -8.00
N VAL A 386 13.17 -18.46 -7.30
CA VAL A 386 12.33 -17.32 -7.72
C VAL A 386 12.75 -16.08 -6.92
N THR A 387 12.87 -14.92 -7.59
CA THR A 387 13.09 -13.66 -6.88
C THR A 387 12.13 -12.58 -7.32
N ALA A 388 11.48 -11.89 -6.39
CA ALA A 388 10.61 -10.76 -6.75
C ALA A 388 11.38 -9.48 -7.10
N TYR A 389 12.54 -9.26 -6.44
CA TYR A 389 13.26 -7.97 -6.43
C TYR A 389 14.73 -8.09 -6.84
N HIS A 390 15.44 -9.16 -6.45
CA HIS A 390 16.89 -9.24 -6.49
C HIS A 390 17.45 -9.80 -7.82
N LEU A 391 16.81 -9.48 -8.95
CA LEU A 391 17.17 -10.04 -10.27
C LEU A 391 18.64 -9.77 -10.63
N GLY A 392 19.08 -8.52 -10.59
CA GLY A 392 20.46 -8.16 -10.96
C GLY A 392 21.52 -8.75 -10.05
N HIS A 393 21.22 -8.93 -8.76
CA HIS A 393 22.11 -9.60 -7.80
C HIS A 393 22.34 -11.06 -8.18
N MET A 394 21.27 -11.79 -8.49
CA MET A 394 21.36 -13.19 -8.87
C MET A 394 22.13 -13.37 -10.17
N LEU A 395 21.83 -12.55 -11.18
CA LEU A 395 22.53 -12.60 -12.47
C LEU A 395 24.02 -12.26 -12.33
N ALA A 396 24.39 -11.30 -11.48
CA ALA A 396 25.79 -10.98 -11.18
C ALA A 396 26.54 -12.16 -10.53
N LEU A 397 25.86 -13.00 -9.75
CA LEU A 397 26.40 -14.22 -9.16
C LEU A 397 26.36 -15.45 -10.10
N GLY A 398 25.96 -15.24 -11.36
CA GLY A 398 25.81 -16.31 -12.34
C GLY A 398 24.63 -17.24 -12.08
N VAL A 399 23.63 -16.80 -11.31
CA VAL A 399 22.40 -17.55 -11.03
C VAL A 399 21.24 -16.92 -11.78
N ARG A 400 20.58 -17.71 -12.64
CA ARG A 400 19.38 -17.25 -13.36
C ARG A 400 18.13 -17.63 -12.58
N PRO A 401 17.35 -16.67 -12.06
CA PRO A 401 16.09 -16.99 -11.40
C PRO A 401 15.05 -17.48 -12.40
N LEU A 402 14.08 -18.25 -11.92
CA LEU A 402 12.95 -18.75 -12.70
C LEU A 402 11.97 -17.63 -13.06
N GLY A 403 11.85 -16.61 -12.21
CA GLY A 403 11.00 -15.47 -12.47
C GLY A 403 11.33 -14.24 -11.63
N ALA A 404 10.83 -13.09 -12.08
CA ALA A 404 10.88 -11.81 -11.39
C ALA A 404 9.62 -10.96 -11.59
N ALA A 405 9.40 -9.98 -10.71
CA ALA A 405 8.24 -9.10 -10.78
C ALA A 405 8.24 -8.28 -12.07
N THR A 406 7.04 -7.95 -12.59
CA THR A 406 6.88 -7.22 -13.87
C THR A 406 7.72 -5.95 -13.94
N TYR A 407 7.70 -5.14 -12.87
CA TYR A 407 8.44 -3.89 -12.81
C TYR A 407 9.96 -4.12 -12.87
N ILE A 408 10.48 -5.12 -12.17
CA ILE A 408 11.91 -5.43 -12.19
C ILE A 408 12.33 -5.85 -13.60
N LEU A 409 11.54 -6.71 -14.27
CA LEU A 409 11.84 -7.15 -15.63
C LEU A 409 11.76 -6.02 -16.66
N GLN A 410 10.74 -5.17 -16.55
CA GLN A 410 10.52 -4.09 -17.51
C GLN A 410 11.74 -3.16 -17.62
N TYR A 411 12.31 -2.76 -16.49
CA TYR A 411 13.46 -1.84 -16.46
C TYR A 411 14.80 -2.56 -16.65
N SER A 412 14.86 -3.85 -16.35
CA SER A 412 16.08 -4.64 -16.49
C SER A 412 16.39 -5.04 -17.94
N LYS A 413 15.37 -5.19 -18.80
CA LYS A 413 15.51 -5.71 -20.19
C LYS A 413 16.54 -4.96 -21.06
N SER A 414 16.71 -3.65 -20.87
CA SER A 414 17.68 -2.85 -21.62
C SER A 414 19.12 -3.04 -21.13
N THR A 415 19.30 -3.56 -19.92
CA THR A 415 20.55 -3.50 -19.18
C THR A 415 21.17 -4.88 -18.96
N MET A 416 20.35 -5.92 -18.81
CA MET A 416 20.78 -7.28 -18.51
C MET A 416 20.00 -8.31 -19.34
N ASP A 417 20.60 -9.48 -19.55
CA ASP A 417 19.96 -10.59 -20.25
C ASP A 417 18.92 -11.28 -19.36
N THR A 418 17.66 -10.90 -19.53
CA THR A 418 16.51 -11.49 -18.83
C THR A 418 15.90 -12.69 -19.56
N THR A 419 16.59 -13.26 -20.56
CA THR A 419 16.06 -14.40 -21.32
C THR A 419 15.79 -15.58 -20.40
N GLY A 420 14.60 -16.18 -20.53
CA GLY A 420 14.18 -17.32 -19.70
C GLY A 420 13.75 -16.97 -18.26
N VAL A 421 13.71 -15.69 -17.88
CA VAL A 421 13.14 -15.26 -16.60
C VAL A 421 11.65 -14.92 -16.81
N VAL A 422 10.76 -15.64 -16.12
CA VAL A 422 9.31 -15.49 -16.25
C VAL A 422 8.81 -14.23 -15.54
N ASP A 423 7.88 -13.51 -16.16
CA ASP A 423 7.19 -12.38 -15.54
C ASP A 423 6.13 -12.87 -14.55
N LEU A 424 6.39 -12.64 -13.27
CA LEU A 424 5.55 -13.10 -12.17
C LEU A 424 4.33 -12.22 -11.92
N GLY A 425 4.24 -11.06 -12.57
CA GLY A 425 3.14 -10.12 -12.41
C GLY A 425 3.40 -8.98 -11.43
N ALA A 426 2.44 -8.06 -11.38
CA ALA A 426 2.28 -7.03 -10.36
C ALA A 426 0.76 -6.87 -10.06
N PRO A 427 0.24 -7.41 -8.94
CA PRO A 427 0.94 -8.18 -7.90
C PRO A 427 1.45 -9.55 -8.38
N LEU A 428 2.25 -10.25 -7.56
CA LEU A 428 2.84 -11.54 -7.94
C LEU A 428 1.76 -12.63 -7.98
N ASN A 429 1.84 -13.50 -8.99
CA ASN A 429 0.92 -14.61 -9.16
C ASN A 429 1.45 -15.89 -8.49
N LEU A 430 0.85 -16.29 -7.37
CA LEU A 430 1.23 -17.48 -6.61
C LEU A 430 1.08 -18.79 -7.39
N GLU A 431 0.04 -18.93 -8.22
CA GLU A 431 -0.15 -20.14 -9.04
C GLU A 431 0.94 -20.26 -10.09
N LEU A 432 1.30 -19.14 -10.73
CA LEU A 432 2.42 -19.09 -11.66
C LEU A 432 3.73 -19.45 -10.97
N ILE A 433 3.99 -18.93 -9.77
CA ILE A 433 5.18 -19.25 -8.99
C ILE A 433 5.20 -20.74 -8.61
N ALA A 434 4.06 -21.31 -8.21
CA ALA A 434 3.95 -22.74 -7.89
C ALA A 434 4.25 -23.63 -9.11
N ASN A 435 3.76 -23.26 -10.30
CA ASN A 435 4.03 -23.97 -11.55
C ASN A 435 5.51 -23.92 -11.98
N LEU A 436 6.28 -22.97 -11.47
CA LEU A 436 7.72 -22.92 -11.68
C LEU A 436 8.47 -23.91 -10.78
N GLU A 437 7.81 -24.56 -9.81
CA GLU A 437 8.41 -25.52 -8.88
C GLU A 437 9.73 -25.02 -8.26
N PRO A 438 9.73 -23.84 -7.58
CA PRO A 438 10.94 -23.32 -6.97
C PRO A 438 11.38 -24.18 -5.77
N ASP A 439 12.68 -24.22 -5.50
CA ASP A 439 13.25 -24.78 -4.27
C ASP A 439 13.61 -23.69 -3.23
N LEU A 440 13.53 -22.41 -3.63
CA LEU A 440 13.68 -21.24 -2.77
C LEU A 440 12.96 -20.04 -3.40
N ILE A 441 12.27 -19.25 -2.57
CA ILE A 441 11.67 -17.97 -2.98
C ILE A 441 12.31 -16.83 -2.17
N ILE A 442 12.77 -15.79 -2.87
CA ILE A 442 13.45 -14.63 -2.28
C ILE A 442 12.68 -13.36 -2.61
N LEU A 443 12.21 -12.64 -1.59
CA LEU A 443 11.39 -11.43 -1.76
C LEU A 443 11.72 -10.38 -0.70
N ILE A 444 11.12 -9.20 -0.85
CA ILE A 444 11.09 -8.13 0.16
C ILE A 444 9.64 -7.95 0.63
N ASP A 445 9.44 -7.36 1.81
CA ASP A 445 8.12 -7.18 2.44
C ASP A 445 7.06 -6.56 1.51
N ALA A 446 7.47 -5.63 0.65
CA ALA A 446 6.59 -4.92 -0.27
C ALA A 446 5.80 -5.84 -1.23
N TYR A 447 6.26 -7.07 -1.46
CA TYR A 447 5.59 -8.04 -2.33
C TYR A 447 4.65 -9.02 -1.60
N LEU A 448 4.69 -9.06 -0.27
CA LEU A 448 3.93 -10.03 0.52
C LEU A 448 2.43 -9.76 0.51
N GLU A 449 2.01 -8.66 1.15
CA GLU A 449 0.60 -8.33 1.33
C GLU A 449 -0.18 -8.24 0.00
N PRO A 450 0.37 -7.65 -1.09
CA PRO A 450 -0.34 -7.59 -2.36
C PRO A 450 -0.52 -8.95 -3.05
N SER A 451 0.22 -9.99 -2.63
CA SER A 451 0.38 -11.24 -3.39
C SER A 451 0.11 -12.50 -2.54
N GLY A 452 -0.65 -12.38 -1.45
CA GLY A 452 -1.09 -13.52 -0.63
C GLY A 452 -0.31 -13.75 0.68
N GLY A 453 0.50 -12.78 1.10
CA GLY A 453 1.21 -12.79 2.37
C GLY A 453 2.32 -13.84 2.47
N TYR A 454 3.06 -13.82 3.59
CA TYR A 454 4.20 -14.73 3.79
C TYR A 454 3.80 -16.21 3.73
N GLU A 455 2.66 -16.56 4.32
CA GLU A 455 2.17 -17.94 4.33
C GLU A 455 1.86 -18.47 2.92
N GLY A 456 1.40 -17.60 2.01
CA GLY A 456 1.11 -17.98 0.62
C GLY A 456 2.36 -18.44 -0.12
N PHE A 457 3.45 -17.67 -0.02
CA PHE A 457 4.73 -18.03 -0.62
C PHE A 457 5.36 -19.24 0.09
N ASN A 458 5.31 -19.30 1.42
CA ASN A 458 5.94 -20.38 2.18
C ASN A 458 5.24 -21.74 2.00
N LYS A 459 3.99 -21.76 1.52
CA LYS A 459 3.30 -23.01 1.08
C LYS A 459 3.83 -23.55 -0.25
N ILE A 460 4.45 -22.71 -1.08
CA ILE A 460 4.99 -23.11 -2.38
C ILE A 460 6.41 -23.67 -2.22
N ALA A 461 7.29 -22.91 -1.56
CA ALA A 461 8.67 -23.30 -1.30
C ALA A 461 9.24 -22.50 -0.13
N PRO A 462 10.36 -22.93 0.48
CA PRO A 462 11.03 -22.17 1.52
C PRO A 462 11.19 -20.70 1.10
N THR A 463 10.64 -19.80 1.91
CA THR A 463 10.57 -18.38 1.56
C THR A 463 11.43 -17.56 2.51
N VAL A 464 12.33 -16.75 1.94
CA VAL A 464 13.19 -15.83 2.68
C VAL A 464 12.82 -14.40 2.30
N VAL A 465 12.49 -13.61 3.31
CA VAL A 465 12.14 -12.20 3.15
C VAL A 465 13.31 -11.34 3.61
N LEU A 466 13.84 -10.52 2.70
CA LEU A 466 15.01 -9.68 2.94
C LEU A 466 14.59 -8.22 3.09
N GLU A 467 15.38 -7.47 3.86
CA GLU A 467 15.33 -6.01 3.88
C GLU A 467 16.20 -5.48 2.75
N ALA A 468 15.70 -4.48 2.01
CA ALA A 468 16.47 -3.84 0.96
C ALA A 468 17.45 -2.83 1.60
N ASN A 469 18.75 -3.15 1.64
CA ASN A 469 19.75 -2.28 2.28
C ASN A 469 20.10 -1.04 1.44
N GLN A 470 19.67 -1.03 0.16
CA GLN A 470 20.01 0.01 -0.81
C GLN A 470 21.53 0.17 -1.00
N ASP A 471 22.30 -0.92 -0.81
CA ASP A 471 23.75 -0.95 -0.91
C ASP A 471 24.18 -2.21 -1.68
N PRO A 472 24.73 -2.07 -2.90
CA PRO A 472 25.03 -3.21 -3.76
C PRO A 472 26.04 -4.18 -3.15
N VAL A 473 26.96 -3.69 -2.30
CA VAL A 473 27.99 -4.52 -1.66
C VAL A 473 27.38 -5.36 -0.53
N LYS A 474 26.48 -4.76 0.27
CA LYS A 474 25.78 -5.50 1.33
C LYS A 474 24.79 -6.49 0.73
N ASP A 475 24.00 -6.06 -0.24
CA ASP A 475 22.94 -6.86 -0.83
C ASP A 475 23.53 -8.04 -1.63
N ILE A 476 24.61 -7.86 -2.41
CA ILE A 476 25.23 -8.99 -3.12
C ILE A 476 25.90 -9.99 -2.17
N ARG A 477 26.42 -9.53 -1.03
CA ARG A 477 26.97 -10.42 0.00
C ARG A 477 25.88 -11.26 0.65
N LEU A 478 24.73 -10.64 0.93
CA LEU A 478 23.55 -11.30 1.49
C LEU A 478 23.00 -12.37 0.53
N ILE A 479 22.79 -12.01 -0.74
CA ILE A 479 22.32 -12.94 -1.77
C ILE A 479 23.37 -14.02 -2.06
N GLY A 480 24.66 -13.66 -2.04
CA GLY A 480 25.79 -14.57 -2.18
C GLY A 480 25.81 -15.63 -1.09
N ASP A 481 25.60 -15.27 0.18
CA ASP A 481 25.44 -16.27 1.23
C ASP A 481 24.22 -17.14 0.97
N LEU A 482 23.06 -16.54 0.73
CA LEU A 482 21.78 -17.23 0.56
C LEU A 482 21.87 -18.34 -0.52
N LEU A 483 22.54 -18.05 -1.63
CA LEU A 483 22.69 -18.94 -2.78
C LEU A 483 23.95 -19.84 -2.73
N ASN A 484 24.75 -19.77 -1.66
CA ASN A 484 26.03 -20.46 -1.54
C ASN A 484 27.01 -20.10 -2.69
N LYS A 485 27.15 -18.79 -2.89
CA LYS A 485 27.89 -18.05 -3.92
C LYS A 485 28.81 -16.98 -3.31
N GLN A 486 29.36 -17.25 -2.13
CA GLN A 486 30.16 -16.27 -1.37
C GLN A 486 31.46 -15.88 -2.10
N GLU A 487 32.09 -16.81 -2.82
CA GLU A 487 33.32 -16.52 -3.59
C GLU A 487 33.00 -15.62 -4.80
N GLU A 488 31.93 -15.90 -5.53
CA GLU A 488 31.47 -15.05 -6.64
C GLU A 488 31.08 -13.64 -6.15
N ALA A 489 30.39 -13.55 -5.01
CA ALA A 489 30.08 -12.27 -4.37
C ALA A 489 31.36 -11.50 -4.01
N LYS A 490 32.35 -12.17 -3.41
CA LYS A 490 33.64 -11.57 -3.06
C LYS A 490 34.42 -11.09 -4.30
N GLN A 491 34.41 -11.86 -5.37
CA GLN A 491 35.01 -11.47 -6.65
C GLN A 491 34.35 -10.21 -7.20
N TRP A 492 33.02 -10.16 -7.26
CA TRP A 492 32.31 -8.97 -7.72
C TRP A 492 32.58 -7.75 -6.83
N ILE A 493 32.59 -7.91 -5.50
CA ILE A 493 32.89 -6.82 -4.55
C ILE A 493 34.28 -6.26 -4.82
N THR A 494 35.28 -7.13 -5.01
CA THR A 494 36.66 -6.70 -5.32
C THR A 494 36.70 -5.89 -6.62
N GLN A 495 36.03 -6.36 -7.67
CA GLN A 495 35.94 -5.63 -8.95
C GLN A 495 35.24 -4.28 -8.81
N PHE A 496 34.19 -4.21 -8.00
CA PHE A 496 33.46 -2.97 -7.76
C PHE A 496 34.32 -1.98 -6.96
N GLU A 497 35.00 -2.42 -5.90
CA GLU A 497 35.92 -1.61 -5.10
C GLU A 497 37.08 -1.05 -5.94
N ASP A 498 37.68 -1.89 -6.80
CA ASP A 498 38.73 -1.46 -7.73
C ASP A 498 38.22 -0.39 -8.70
N LYS A 499 37.02 -0.59 -9.27
CA LYS A 499 36.37 0.40 -10.16
C LYS A 499 36.08 1.70 -9.41
N ILE A 500 35.57 1.63 -8.19
CA ILE A 500 35.34 2.81 -7.33
C ILE A 500 36.66 3.53 -7.06
N ALA A 501 37.74 2.82 -6.71
CA ALA A 501 39.03 3.44 -6.44
C ALA A 501 39.59 4.16 -7.68
N GLN A 502 39.52 3.51 -8.85
CA GLN A 502 39.96 4.09 -10.12
C GLN A 502 39.14 5.34 -10.49
N THR A 503 37.81 5.24 -10.45
CA THR A 503 36.91 6.34 -10.82
C THR A 503 36.94 7.48 -9.81
N LYS A 504 37.03 7.19 -8.51
CA LYS A 504 37.20 8.19 -7.45
C LYS A 504 38.43 9.04 -7.69
N LYS A 505 39.57 8.42 -8.01
CA LYS A 505 40.81 9.14 -8.32
C LYS A 505 40.62 10.05 -9.55
N ARG A 506 40.01 9.53 -10.61
CA ARG A 506 39.73 10.29 -11.84
C ARG A 506 38.83 11.49 -11.58
N VAL A 507 37.73 11.28 -10.85
CA VAL A 507 36.71 12.30 -10.57
C VAL A 507 37.24 13.36 -9.60
N LYS A 508 37.88 12.97 -8.49
CA LYS A 508 38.41 13.93 -7.50
C LYS A 508 39.52 14.83 -8.05
N GLN A 509 40.23 14.43 -9.09
CA GLN A 509 41.23 15.27 -9.74
C GLN A 509 40.62 16.43 -10.55
N MET A 510 39.33 16.36 -10.89
CA MET A 510 38.65 17.37 -11.70
C MET A 510 38.08 18.52 -10.87
N PHE A 511 37.91 18.33 -9.56
CA PHE A 511 37.17 19.22 -8.69
C PHE A 511 37.98 19.61 -7.46
N GLY A 512 37.81 20.85 -7.01
CA GLY A 512 38.34 21.34 -5.74
C GLY A 512 37.77 20.56 -4.55
N PRO A 513 38.49 20.54 -3.42
CA PRO A 513 38.08 19.77 -2.24
C PRO A 513 36.77 20.27 -1.59
N ASP A 514 36.39 21.52 -1.86
CA ASP A 514 35.21 22.16 -1.30
C ASP A 514 34.05 22.31 -2.29
N GLU A 515 34.23 21.93 -3.57
CA GLU A 515 33.13 21.96 -4.56
C GLU A 515 32.02 20.99 -4.13
N THR A 516 30.79 21.48 -4.23
CA THR A 516 29.57 20.82 -3.72
C THR A 516 28.71 20.25 -4.84
N PHE A 517 28.03 19.14 -4.54
CA PHE A 517 27.24 18.38 -5.50
C PHE A 517 25.81 18.18 -5.00
N THR A 518 24.86 18.26 -5.94
CA THR A 518 23.44 18.05 -5.67
C THR A 518 22.83 17.16 -6.75
N ILE A 519 21.97 16.21 -6.35
CA ILE A 519 21.17 15.41 -7.28
C ILE A 519 19.73 15.90 -7.23
N LEU A 520 19.25 16.45 -8.35
CA LEU A 520 17.88 16.85 -8.56
C LEU A 520 17.19 15.87 -9.51
N ASN A 521 16.14 15.23 -9.01
CA ASN A 521 15.24 14.42 -9.83
C ASN A 521 14.01 15.23 -10.21
N VAL A 522 13.60 15.17 -11.48
CA VAL A 522 12.37 15.80 -11.97
C VAL A 522 11.48 14.75 -12.60
N ARG A 523 10.30 14.53 -12.00
CA ARG A 523 9.28 13.60 -12.51
C ARG A 523 8.05 14.31 -13.07
N SER A 524 7.79 15.54 -12.66
CA SER A 524 6.77 16.42 -13.21
C SER A 524 6.98 17.86 -12.70
N GLU A 525 6.17 18.82 -13.16
CA GLU A 525 6.19 20.21 -12.66
C GLU A 525 6.01 20.33 -11.13
N LYS A 526 5.35 19.36 -10.49
CA LYS A 526 5.09 19.35 -9.04
C LYS A 526 5.87 18.27 -8.29
N ALA A 527 6.69 17.49 -8.98
CA ALA A 527 7.47 16.40 -8.39
C ALA A 527 8.94 16.59 -8.71
N ARG A 528 9.61 17.31 -7.81
CA ARG A 528 11.05 17.59 -7.83
C ARG A 528 11.64 17.11 -6.52
N MET A 529 12.71 16.33 -6.60
CA MET A 529 13.25 15.66 -5.42
C MET A 529 14.76 15.83 -5.34
N ILE A 530 15.24 16.15 -4.15
CA ILE A 530 16.67 16.13 -3.83
C ILE A 530 16.99 14.79 -3.19
N TYR A 531 17.97 14.09 -3.76
CA TYR A 531 18.32 12.72 -3.36
C TYR A 531 19.48 12.68 -2.35
N ARG A 532 19.38 11.76 -1.38
CA ARG A 532 20.42 11.49 -0.36
C ARG A 532 21.53 10.57 -0.87
N ASP A 533 22.42 10.17 0.02
CA ASP A 533 23.57 9.27 -0.15
C ASP A 533 23.26 7.77 -0.35
N ARG A 534 22.11 7.42 -0.95
CA ARG A 534 21.70 6.01 -1.12
C ARG A 534 21.46 5.58 -2.57
N ASN A 535 20.35 5.95 -3.17
CA ASN A 535 20.02 5.57 -4.56
C ASN A 535 20.23 6.75 -5.52
N MET A 536 19.92 6.54 -6.81
CA MET A 536 19.94 7.60 -7.85
C MET A 536 21.33 8.22 -8.09
N GLY A 537 22.39 7.49 -7.71
CA GLY A 537 23.79 7.94 -7.79
C GLY A 537 24.32 8.59 -6.51
N GLY A 538 23.49 8.78 -5.49
CA GLY A 538 23.90 9.41 -4.24
C GLY A 538 24.93 8.61 -3.44
N ASN A 539 24.79 7.28 -3.36
CA ASN A 539 25.80 6.41 -2.78
C ASN A 539 27.15 6.53 -3.50
N ILE A 540 27.14 6.65 -4.83
CA ILE A 540 28.37 6.79 -5.62
C ILE A 540 29.03 8.14 -5.35
N LEU A 541 28.29 9.25 -5.44
CA LEU A 541 28.83 10.59 -5.23
C LEU A 541 29.31 10.80 -3.79
N TYR A 542 28.45 10.56 -2.81
CA TYR A 542 28.70 10.98 -1.42
C TYR A 542 29.39 9.88 -0.60
N THR A 543 29.01 8.61 -0.76
CA THR A 543 29.57 7.52 0.07
C THR A 543 30.87 6.97 -0.53
N TYR A 544 30.83 6.48 -1.77
CA TYR A 544 31.98 5.80 -2.38
C TYR A 544 33.06 6.78 -2.83
N TRP A 545 32.70 7.80 -3.60
CA TRP A 545 33.64 8.84 -4.02
C TRP A 545 33.92 9.85 -2.92
N GLY A 546 33.01 10.10 -1.98
CA GLY A 546 33.24 11.07 -0.91
C GLY A 546 33.35 12.49 -1.46
N LEU A 547 32.49 12.84 -2.42
CA LEU A 547 32.26 14.21 -2.85
C LEU A 547 31.35 14.91 -1.84
N LYS A 548 31.50 16.23 -1.72
CA LYS A 548 30.79 17.01 -0.70
C LYS A 548 29.37 17.29 -1.17
N PRO A 549 28.32 16.88 -0.43
CA PRO A 549 26.97 17.37 -0.69
C PRO A 549 26.89 18.87 -0.41
N GLN A 550 25.97 19.58 -1.06
CA GLN A 550 25.65 20.96 -0.67
C GLN A 550 25.13 20.99 0.78
N GLU A 551 25.40 22.07 1.52
CA GLU A 551 25.15 22.17 2.97
C GLU A 551 23.69 21.90 3.36
N LYS A 552 22.73 22.52 2.68
CA LYS A 552 21.30 22.27 2.86
C LYS A 552 20.89 20.85 2.46
N VAL A 553 21.53 20.24 1.45
CA VAL A 553 21.33 18.81 1.14
C VAL A 553 21.82 17.93 2.28
N LEU A 554 22.98 18.26 2.87
CA LEU A 554 23.52 17.53 4.01
C LEU A 554 22.60 17.63 5.23
N GLU A 555 22.14 18.84 5.55
CA GLU A 555 21.28 19.12 6.70
C GLU A 555 19.86 18.56 6.52
N ASP A 556 19.15 18.97 5.47
CA ASP A 556 17.73 18.69 5.33
C ASP A 556 17.46 17.29 4.75
N VAL A 557 18.40 16.74 3.96
CA VAL A 557 18.16 15.51 3.18
C VAL A 557 18.98 14.32 3.67
N ILE A 558 20.29 14.47 3.89
CA ILE A 558 21.11 13.33 4.34
C ILE A 558 20.90 13.08 5.83
N ASN A 559 20.86 14.15 6.63
CA ASN A 559 20.69 14.09 8.08
C ASN A 559 19.26 14.38 8.57
N GLY A 560 18.45 15.05 7.73
CA GLY A 560 17.17 15.64 8.14
C GLY A 560 15.92 14.82 7.87
N ILE A 561 15.93 13.95 6.86
CA ILE A 561 14.81 13.02 6.59
C ILE A 561 15.01 11.70 7.32
N ASP A 562 13.92 10.98 7.57
CA ASP A 562 13.97 9.65 8.17
C ASP A 562 14.85 8.67 7.36
N ASP A 563 15.39 7.67 8.06
CA ASP A 563 16.26 6.66 7.43
C ASP A 563 15.53 5.74 6.44
N GLU A 564 14.20 5.82 6.35
CA GLU A 564 13.40 5.06 5.39
C GLU A 564 13.22 5.82 4.05
N SER A 565 13.39 7.15 4.07
CA SER A 565 13.26 8.04 2.92
C SER A 565 14.58 8.23 2.18
N SER A 566 14.53 8.18 0.85
CA SER A 566 15.71 8.38 -0.01
C SER A 566 15.82 9.79 -0.59
N TYR A 567 14.82 10.64 -0.40
CA TYR A 567 14.76 11.96 -1.01
C TYR A 567 13.85 12.92 -0.25
N LEU A 568 14.05 14.22 -0.48
CA LEU A 568 13.17 15.30 -0.02
C LEU A 568 12.44 15.92 -1.23
N ASN A 569 11.13 16.09 -1.14
CA ASN A 569 10.36 16.82 -2.15
C ASN A 569 10.54 18.33 -1.96
N ILE A 570 10.79 19.06 -3.05
CA ILE A 570 10.98 20.52 -3.04
C ILE A 570 10.10 21.21 -4.08
N THR A 571 9.78 22.48 -3.86
CA THR A 571 9.13 23.33 -4.87
C THR A 571 10.15 23.86 -5.89
N GLU A 572 9.70 24.56 -6.94
CA GLU A 572 10.63 25.17 -7.91
C GLU A 572 11.48 26.25 -7.26
N GLU A 573 10.86 27.05 -6.40
CA GLU A 573 11.41 28.24 -5.78
C GLU A 573 12.53 27.89 -4.80
N ALA A 574 12.47 26.68 -4.20
CA ALA A 574 13.48 26.19 -3.28
C ALA A 574 14.72 25.62 -3.98
N ILE A 575 14.68 25.36 -5.29
CA ILE A 575 15.83 24.78 -6.04
C ILE A 575 17.15 25.53 -5.77
N PRO A 576 17.22 26.88 -5.80
CA PRO A 576 18.48 27.60 -5.60
C PRO A 576 19.11 27.36 -4.23
N GLU A 577 18.34 26.99 -3.21
CA GLU A 577 18.86 26.73 -1.86
C GLU A 577 19.58 25.38 -1.74
N TYR A 578 19.24 24.43 -2.62
CA TYR A 578 19.80 23.07 -2.61
C TYR A 578 20.87 22.86 -3.67
N VAL A 579 20.96 23.74 -4.68
CA VAL A 579 21.93 23.58 -5.78
C VAL A 579 23.32 24.00 -5.33
N GLY A 580 24.25 23.04 -5.29
CA GLY A 580 25.68 23.29 -5.08
C GLY A 580 26.39 23.76 -6.36
N ASP A 581 27.72 23.73 -6.34
CA ASP A 581 28.58 24.10 -7.47
C ASP A 581 28.32 23.23 -8.72
N HIS A 582 27.85 22.00 -8.49
CA HIS A 582 27.53 21.00 -9.50
C HIS A 582 26.15 20.41 -9.30
N LEU A 583 25.35 20.40 -10.37
CA LEU A 583 24.00 19.88 -10.37
C LEU A 583 23.87 18.67 -11.28
N ILE A 584 23.54 17.52 -10.70
CA ILE A 584 23.17 16.32 -11.44
C ILE A 584 21.65 16.30 -11.58
N VAL A 585 21.15 16.23 -12.81
CA VAL A 585 19.72 16.20 -13.14
C VAL A 585 19.35 14.82 -13.66
N ALA A 586 18.49 14.14 -12.92
CA ALA A 586 17.85 12.90 -13.34
C ALA A 586 16.40 13.18 -13.73
N ALA A 587 16.03 12.93 -14.98
CA ALA A 587 14.68 13.20 -15.48
C ALA A 587 14.03 11.94 -16.00
N ALA A 588 12.78 11.69 -15.57
CA ALA A 588 11.97 10.65 -16.20
C ALA A 588 11.65 11.04 -17.64
N SER A 589 11.61 10.07 -18.55
CA SER A 589 11.28 10.31 -19.97
C SER A 589 9.92 10.98 -20.16
N SER A 590 8.95 10.67 -19.30
CA SER A 590 7.62 11.30 -19.26
C SER A 590 7.61 12.73 -18.72
N ALA A 591 8.72 13.20 -18.14
CA ALA A 591 8.85 14.52 -17.51
C ALA A 591 9.55 15.54 -18.40
N GLN A 592 9.86 15.20 -19.66
CA GLN A 592 10.68 16.04 -20.54
C GLN A 592 10.12 17.48 -20.67
N ASP A 593 8.81 17.62 -20.86
CA ASP A 593 8.16 18.94 -20.92
C ASP A 593 8.34 19.75 -19.63
N SER A 594 8.30 19.08 -18.47
CA SER A 594 8.49 19.74 -17.17
C SER A 594 9.93 20.21 -16.99
N VAL A 595 10.88 19.39 -17.45
CA VAL A 595 12.30 19.71 -17.44
C VAL A 595 12.59 20.88 -18.37
N ASP A 596 12.06 20.87 -19.59
CA ASP A 596 12.29 21.93 -20.56
C ASP A 596 11.71 23.26 -20.08
N LYS A 597 10.53 23.25 -19.45
CA LYS A 597 9.95 24.43 -18.79
C LYS A 597 10.82 24.94 -17.64
N LEU A 598 11.29 24.04 -16.78
CA LEU A 598 12.19 24.39 -15.68
C LEU A 598 13.47 25.03 -16.25
N MET A 599 14.09 24.43 -17.26
CA MET A 599 15.33 24.95 -17.84
C MET A 599 15.14 26.28 -18.59
N ALA A 600 13.93 26.54 -19.10
CA ALA A 600 13.57 27.81 -19.70
C ALA A 600 13.34 28.93 -18.68
N SER A 601 13.08 28.58 -17.40
CA SER A 601 12.70 29.52 -16.36
C SER A 601 13.84 30.48 -15.98
N GLY A 602 13.47 31.68 -15.55
CA GLY A 602 14.44 32.69 -15.10
C GLY A 602 15.20 32.23 -13.85
N LEU A 603 14.54 31.46 -12.98
CA LEU A 603 15.16 30.88 -11.79
C LEU A 603 16.29 29.92 -12.18
N TRP A 604 16.03 28.99 -13.10
CA TRP A 604 17.03 28.04 -13.55
C TRP A 604 18.24 28.71 -14.20
N LYS A 605 18.00 29.65 -15.13
CA LYS A 605 19.08 30.39 -15.83
C LYS A 605 19.95 31.21 -14.88
N ASN A 606 19.45 31.55 -13.69
CA ASN A 606 20.16 32.31 -12.69
C ASN A 606 20.98 31.45 -11.71
N LEU A 607 20.86 30.12 -11.72
CA LEU A 607 21.68 29.23 -10.89
C LEU A 607 23.15 29.32 -11.29
N ASP A 608 24.05 29.37 -10.30
CA ASP A 608 25.48 29.48 -10.58
C ASP A 608 26.02 28.21 -11.27
N ALA A 609 25.55 27.03 -10.89
CA ALA A 609 25.85 25.79 -11.61
C ALA A 609 25.43 25.84 -13.09
N VAL A 610 24.34 26.55 -13.43
CA VAL A 610 23.90 26.71 -14.83
C VAL A 610 24.79 27.71 -15.57
N LYS A 611 25.08 28.86 -14.96
CA LYS A 611 25.97 29.89 -15.54
C LYS A 611 27.38 29.37 -15.79
N ASN A 612 27.87 28.49 -14.92
CA ASN A 612 29.20 27.88 -15.01
C ASN A 612 29.23 26.59 -15.84
N ASN A 613 28.13 26.22 -16.51
CA ASN A 613 28.01 24.99 -17.30
C ASN A 613 28.33 23.70 -16.50
N HIS A 614 27.98 23.69 -15.22
CA HIS A 614 28.15 22.59 -14.27
C HIS A 614 26.86 21.79 -14.05
N VAL A 615 26.06 21.63 -15.10
CA VAL A 615 24.85 20.81 -15.09
C VAL A 615 25.08 19.52 -15.86
N TYR A 616 24.82 18.41 -15.19
CA TYR A 616 25.10 17.07 -15.67
C TYR A 616 23.80 16.29 -15.77
N ARG A 617 23.45 15.79 -16.96
CA ARG A 617 22.23 15.01 -17.13
C ARG A 617 22.53 13.51 -17.05
N ILE A 618 21.69 12.79 -16.31
CA ILE A 618 21.72 11.34 -16.23
C ILE A 618 20.33 10.77 -16.56
N ASP A 619 20.31 9.54 -17.07
CA ASP A 619 19.09 8.83 -17.40
C ASP A 619 18.42 8.29 -16.12
N PHE A 620 17.14 8.62 -15.90
CA PHE A 620 16.44 8.20 -14.68
C PHE A 620 16.31 6.68 -14.56
N ASP A 621 15.97 5.99 -15.65
CA ASP A 621 15.70 4.55 -15.62
C ASP A 621 16.99 3.77 -15.33
N GLN A 622 18.13 4.25 -15.81
CA GLN A 622 19.45 3.67 -15.50
C GLN A 622 19.88 3.87 -14.06
N PHE A 623 19.41 4.92 -13.40
CA PHE A 623 19.77 5.25 -12.02
C PHE A 623 18.76 4.78 -10.98
N LEU A 624 17.62 4.24 -11.44
CA LEU A 624 16.49 3.84 -10.62
C LEU A 624 16.83 2.71 -9.62
N PHE A 625 17.56 1.70 -10.08
CA PHE A 625 17.95 0.52 -9.29
C PHE A 625 19.39 0.61 -8.85
N ASN A 626 19.74 -0.04 -7.73
CA ASN A 626 21.09 -0.04 -7.19
C ASN A 626 21.66 -1.47 -7.10
N ASP A 627 21.17 -2.41 -7.91
CA ASP A 627 21.72 -3.76 -7.94
C ASP A 627 23.11 -3.80 -8.60
N PRO A 628 23.90 -4.86 -8.40
CA PRO A 628 25.27 -5.00 -8.90
C PRO A 628 25.50 -4.65 -10.37
N ILE A 629 24.54 -4.96 -11.25
CA ILE A 629 24.71 -4.72 -12.69
C ILE A 629 24.49 -3.24 -12.99
N PHE A 630 23.45 -2.63 -12.41
CA PHE A 630 23.21 -1.19 -12.56
C PHE A 630 24.30 -0.38 -11.87
N ALA A 631 24.72 -0.73 -10.65
CA ALA A 631 25.75 -0.01 -9.90
C ALA A 631 27.06 0.09 -10.68
N MET A 632 27.52 -1.00 -11.31
CA MET A 632 28.71 -0.98 -12.17
C MET A 632 28.59 0.03 -13.32
N LYS A 633 27.43 0.07 -13.99
CA LYS A 633 27.20 1.00 -15.10
C LYS A 633 27.06 2.44 -14.64
N GLN A 634 26.36 2.67 -13.52
CA GLN A 634 26.15 4.00 -12.95
C GLN A 634 27.47 4.67 -12.57
N VAL A 635 28.43 3.91 -12.03
CA VAL A 635 29.78 4.40 -11.74
C VAL A 635 30.47 4.91 -13.01
N ASP A 636 30.38 4.16 -14.11
CA ASP A 636 30.97 4.57 -15.40
C ASP A 636 30.25 5.81 -15.96
N VAL A 637 28.91 5.81 -15.97
CA VAL A 637 28.10 6.92 -16.50
C VAL A 637 28.36 8.21 -15.72
N LEU A 638 28.30 8.19 -14.38
CA LEU A 638 28.58 9.37 -13.58
C LEU A 638 30.00 9.87 -13.78
N ALA A 639 30.97 8.96 -13.80
CA ALA A 639 32.36 9.35 -13.93
C ALA A 639 32.63 9.96 -15.32
N ASP A 640 31.98 9.45 -16.36
CA ASP A 640 32.08 9.99 -17.71
C ASP A 640 31.37 11.35 -17.85
N VAL A 641 30.15 11.48 -17.34
CA VAL A 641 29.39 12.74 -17.42
C VAL A 641 30.12 13.86 -16.65
N LEU A 642 30.67 13.57 -15.47
CA LEU A 642 31.42 14.55 -14.68
C LEU A 642 32.79 14.91 -15.28
N THR A 643 33.38 14.06 -16.12
CA THR A 643 34.72 14.29 -16.68
C THR A 643 34.71 14.79 -18.13
N LYS A 644 33.62 14.56 -18.89
CA LYS A 644 33.50 14.95 -20.31
C LYS A 644 32.90 16.34 -20.54
N ASN A 645 32.15 16.88 -19.59
CA ASN A 645 31.38 18.13 -19.76
C ASN A 645 32.15 19.42 -19.37
N ARG A 646 33.48 19.40 -19.39
CA ARG A 646 34.32 20.59 -19.20
C ARG A 646 35.13 20.93 -20.45
#